data_AF-A0A8J8DIN6-F1
#
_entry.id   AF-A0A8J8DIN6-F1
#
_cell.length_a   1.000
_cell.length_b   1.000
_cell.length_c   1.000
_cell.angle_alpha   90.00
_cell.angle_beta   90.00
_cell.angle_gamma   90.00
#
_symmetry.space_group_name_H-M   'P 1'
#
loop_
_entity.id
_entity.type
_entity.pdbx_description
1 polymer ?
#
loop_
_entity_poly.entity_id
_entity_poly.type
_entity_poly.pdbx_seq_one_letter_code
_entity_poly.pdbx_strand_id
1 'polypeptide(L)'
;MQLPKMQPFKENVVSTSKEDFISLVREALSNGSGTFIKIFTKDSSEKYYFTMLTDNSKILATYGKLLTANRDVVGKEALDVLQKLLSNPMVIDVYILDEITLKLSIADNIEIYSNTPKIDIDEFLGIPRREELSEVLEKEKLLEQVLEKVKREEIKPVPQIEKIKDVKTPTEKEEKLEEKRLIEAPKQIPKPAPKKEGPKVKIEIIGSNVFKSALEEAFKEYSETLFNDIRKMGDVTLGNIEIHGEIGTGVVYLTIQLNANIDNEKKAEIAKRKILFFANRHVPIIGRVSGLKPIIRSVKVNVIAGEKVESMEEREREEVELWRLKKPPTVQISPKLFLTVDPEFRSYFSAYARTLLKDIEEAGIRVDKMEVEVEGRKEHEINITLQTQSSNLSKAQIEAVVTSLAKEHAREMGRALRKYVWVHKVEVELSEAPAVKPKQRKLETVINAPKNVDPYLRKFVRDFVSEIKKMGIEPSRVQIDAKEVLFALGGGRAYHITVTVEGASTSGLPLSKLKDMIEIEANKRARELVEALGEQVIVREVKLNLEESASEAPATPAQVSDKAAEILKKKALLEKEVEKLLREAGIEELSFLTEDKKKEAEKTLLKSRVEPAMEALKSKVQSELKLLPRVTFKWLKMNWNFTGSNVEVSFEASLSKEEVGGLFGAFSGISDDKIKEDAIEIIQKAMRDVSREYGISIVPKKINILVR
;
A
#
# COMPACT_ATOMS: atom_id res chain seq x y z
N MET A 1 -12.68 -15.23 9.28
CA MET A 1 -11.57 -15.51 8.32
C MET A 1 -11.17 -16.96 8.38
N GLN A 2 -10.74 -17.55 7.26
CA GLN A 2 -10.16 -18.89 7.25
C GLN A 2 -8.78 -18.86 7.92
N LEU A 3 -8.58 -19.74 8.89
CA LEU A 3 -7.31 -19.89 9.60
C LEU A 3 -6.40 -20.84 8.81
N PRO A 4 -5.12 -20.49 8.58
CA PRO A 4 -4.14 -21.46 8.10
C PRO A 4 -4.02 -22.63 9.10
N LYS A 5 -3.91 -23.87 8.59
CA LYS A 5 -3.78 -25.08 9.42
C LYS A 5 -2.41 -25.13 10.10
N MET A 6 -2.23 -24.39 11.19
CA MET A 6 -0.99 -24.28 11.94
C MET A 6 -1.23 -24.18 13.44
N GLN A 7 -0.22 -24.51 14.24
CA GLN A 7 -0.27 -24.33 15.69
C GLN A 7 -0.12 -22.85 16.05
N PRO A 8 -0.85 -22.36 17.05
CA PRO A 8 -0.67 -20.99 17.55
C PRO A 8 0.73 -20.83 18.14
N PHE A 9 1.36 -19.69 17.85
CA PHE A 9 2.61 -19.28 18.50
C PHE A 9 2.36 -18.96 19.97
N LYS A 10 1.25 -18.28 20.25
CA LYS A 10 0.71 -18.09 21.60
C LYS A 10 -0.80 -18.25 21.57
N GLU A 11 -1.34 -18.94 22.57
CA GLU A 11 -2.77 -19.25 22.68
C GLU A 11 -3.30 -18.74 24.02
N ASN A 12 -4.53 -18.23 24.03
CA ASN A 12 -5.23 -17.75 25.22
C ASN A 12 -4.44 -16.70 26.02
N VAL A 13 -3.69 -15.82 25.35
CA VAL A 13 -2.95 -14.76 26.04
C VAL A 13 -3.91 -13.66 26.45
N VAL A 14 -3.93 -13.34 27.73
CA VAL A 14 -4.74 -12.24 28.25
C VAL A 14 -3.92 -10.96 28.16
N SER A 15 -4.38 -10.02 27.34
CA SER A 15 -3.86 -8.66 27.28
C SER A 15 -4.80 -7.76 28.08
N THR A 16 -4.24 -7.10 29.10
CA THR A 16 -4.97 -6.21 30.01
C THR A 16 -4.84 -4.74 29.63
N SER A 17 -3.80 -4.40 28.87
CA SER A 17 -3.52 -3.06 28.39
C SER A 17 -3.22 -3.06 26.89
N LYS A 18 -3.33 -1.89 26.28
CA LYS A 18 -3.00 -1.66 24.87
C LYS A 18 -1.52 -1.96 24.60
N GLU A 19 -0.65 -1.62 25.54
CA GLU A 19 0.79 -1.85 25.49
C GLU A 19 1.12 -3.35 25.47
N ASP A 20 0.39 -4.17 26.23
CA ASP A 20 0.54 -5.62 26.21
C ASP A 20 0.21 -6.18 24.82
N PHE A 21 -0.89 -5.71 24.20
CA PHE A 21 -1.26 -6.11 22.84
C PHE A 21 -0.18 -5.73 21.83
N ILE A 22 0.33 -4.49 21.89
CA ILE A 22 1.41 -3.99 21.02
C ILE A 22 2.66 -4.89 21.16
N SER A 23 3.07 -5.20 22.39
CA SER A 23 4.26 -6.01 22.65
C SER A 23 4.13 -7.41 22.05
N LEU A 24 2.95 -8.01 22.18
CA LEU A 24 2.64 -9.35 21.69
C LEU A 24 2.60 -9.41 20.15
N VAL A 25 2.04 -8.39 19.50
CA VAL A 25 2.07 -8.27 18.03
C VAL A 25 3.50 -8.10 17.53
N ARG A 26 4.30 -7.22 18.16
CA ARG A 26 5.70 -6.98 17.77
C ARG A 26 6.59 -8.21 17.97
N GLU A 27 6.41 -8.93 19.07
CA GLU A 27 7.11 -10.18 19.33
C GLU A 27 6.81 -11.22 18.25
N ALA A 28 5.55 -11.37 17.85
CA ALA A 28 5.16 -12.31 16.81
C ALA A 28 5.70 -11.90 15.42
N LEU A 29 5.69 -10.61 15.09
CA LEU A 29 6.26 -10.10 13.84
C LEU A 29 7.78 -10.21 13.77
N SER A 30 8.48 -10.14 14.92
CA SER A 30 9.94 -10.32 14.95
C SER A 30 10.37 -11.75 14.57
N ASN A 31 9.46 -12.72 14.65
CA ASN A 31 9.70 -14.14 14.40
C ASN A 31 9.12 -14.64 13.06
N GLY A 32 8.51 -13.78 12.23
CA GLY A 32 7.88 -14.18 10.97
C GLY A 32 7.76 -13.07 9.93
N SER A 33 7.10 -13.37 8.81
CA SER A 33 6.84 -12.42 7.71
C SER A 33 5.46 -11.75 7.81
N GLY A 34 4.60 -12.27 8.68
CA GLY A 34 3.29 -11.72 9.01
C GLY A 34 2.66 -12.47 10.18
N THR A 35 1.51 -11.98 10.65
CA THR A 35 0.79 -12.61 11.76
C THR A 35 -0.70 -12.73 11.47
N PHE A 36 -1.29 -13.84 11.90
CA PHE A 36 -2.73 -13.98 12.01
C PHE A 36 -3.09 -13.95 13.50
N ILE A 37 -4.06 -13.11 13.86
CA ILE A 37 -4.40 -12.84 15.25
C ILE A 37 -5.90 -13.06 15.41
N LYS A 38 -6.29 -13.85 16.42
CA LYS A 38 -7.67 -13.94 16.90
C LYS A 38 -7.78 -13.16 18.18
N ILE A 39 -8.80 -12.32 18.28
CA ILE A 39 -9.01 -11.45 19.43
C ILE A 39 -10.43 -11.68 19.91
N PHE A 40 -10.57 -12.09 21.16
CA PHE A 40 -11.83 -12.17 21.86
C PHE A 40 -11.87 -11.07 22.93
N THR A 41 -12.82 -10.15 22.80
CA THR A 41 -12.98 -9.05 23.75
C THR A 41 -14.46 -8.83 24.04
N LYS A 42 -14.76 -8.07 25.11
CA LYS A 42 -16.12 -7.70 25.47
C LYS A 42 -16.16 -6.25 25.93
N ASP A 43 -17.30 -5.61 25.72
CA ASP A 43 -17.66 -4.38 26.41
C ASP A 43 -18.84 -4.64 27.38
N SER A 44 -19.43 -3.58 27.92
CA SER A 44 -20.58 -3.67 28.84
C SER A 44 -21.87 -4.18 28.18
N SER A 45 -21.93 -4.19 26.85
CA SER A 45 -23.13 -4.46 26.04
C SER A 45 -23.00 -5.66 25.08
N GLU A 46 -21.79 -5.99 24.64
CA GLU A 46 -21.53 -6.86 23.50
C GLU A 46 -20.22 -7.64 23.67
N LYS A 47 -20.16 -8.84 23.09
CA LYS A 47 -18.96 -9.68 22.98
C LYS A 47 -18.52 -9.70 21.53
N TYR A 48 -17.22 -9.54 21.32
CA TYR A 48 -16.63 -9.41 20.00
C TYR A 48 -15.63 -10.53 19.76
N TYR A 49 -15.67 -11.06 18.54
CA TYR A 49 -14.65 -11.96 18.03
C TYR A 49 -14.06 -11.37 16.76
N PHE A 50 -12.79 -10.97 16.81
CA PHE A 50 -12.05 -10.43 15.68
C PHE A 50 -11.00 -11.41 15.18
N THR A 51 -10.75 -11.35 13.89
CA THR A 51 -9.60 -11.96 13.23
C THR A 51 -8.90 -10.90 12.40
N MET A 52 -7.58 -10.77 12.59
CA MET A 52 -6.75 -9.79 11.93
C MET A 52 -5.55 -10.46 11.30
N LEU A 53 -5.21 -10.05 10.08
CA LEU A 53 -4.03 -10.49 9.33
C LEU A 53 -3.13 -9.28 9.09
N THR A 54 -1.87 -9.39 9.44
CA THR A 54 -0.88 -8.32 9.26
C THR A 54 0.38 -8.84 8.58
N ASP A 55 1.06 -7.98 7.83
CA ASP A 55 2.48 -8.18 7.49
C ASP A 55 3.38 -7.48 8.53
N ASN A 56 4.65 -7.30 8.22
CA ASN A 56 5.64 -6.63 9.09
C ASN A 56 5.43 -5.12 9.26
N SER A 57 4.52 -4.51 8.51
CA SER A 57 4.30 -3.06 8.43
C SER A 57 2.84 -2.64 8.53
N LYS A 58 1.92 -3.42 7.96
CA LYS A 58 0.54 -3.03 7.64
C LYS A 58 -0.46 -4.11 8.03
N ILE A 59 -1.68 -3.65 8.31
CA ILE A 59 -2.83 -4.54 8.48
C ILE A 59 -3.41 -4.84 7.10
N LEU A 60 -3.50 -6.13 6.77
CA LEU A 60 -3.90 -6.60 5.45
C LEU A 60 -5.38 -6.94 5.38
N ALA A 61 -5.91 -7.59 6.41
CA ALA A 61 -7.31 -8.02 6.44
C ALA A 61 -7.84 -8.03 7.88
N THR A 62 -9.02 -7.46 8.11
CA THR A 62 -9.67 -7.47 9.42
C THR A 62 -11.14 -7.84 9.29
N TYR A 63 -11.57 -8.78 10.13
CA TYR A 63 -12.95 -9.23 10.22
C TYR A 63 -13.35 -9.29 11.69
N GLY A 64 -14.56 -8.86 12.00
CA GLY A 64 -15.13 -8.92 13.33
C GLY A 64 -16.54 -9.47 13.32
N LYS A 65 -16.92 -10.16 14.39
CA LYS A 65 -18.27 -10.63 14.63
C LYS A 65 -18.75 -10.17 16.00
N LEU A 66 -19.86 -9.44 16.01
CA LEU A 66 -20.60 -9.07 17.21
C LEU A 66 -21.48 -10.27 17.58
N LEU A 67 -21.22 -10.89 18.72
CA LEU A 67 -21.81 -12.18 19.06
C LEU A 67 -23.25 -12.09 19.58
N THR A 68 -23.61 -10.99 20.25
CA THR A 68 -24.96 -10.74 20.78
C THR A 68 -25.88 -10.21 19.69
N ALA A 69 -25.40 -9.26 18.88
CA ALA A 69 -26.12 -8.76 17.70
C ALA A 69 -26.11 -9.72 16.50
N ASN A 70 -25.27 -10.77 16.53
CA ASN A 70 -25.00 -11.69 15.41
C ASN A 70 -24.76 -10.95 14.08
N ARG A 71 -23.98 -9.87 14.13
CA ARG A 71 -23.65 -9.02 12.99
C ARG A 71 -22.16 -9.11 12.67
N ASP A 72 -21.86 -9.27 11.39
CA ASP A 72 -20.50 -9.29 10.89
C ASP A 72 -20.07 -7.87 10.48
N VAL A 73 -18.84 -7.51 10.82
CA VAL A 73 -18.18 -6.25 10.44
C VAL A 73 -16.88 -6.58 9.71
N VAL A 74 -16.58 -5.87 8.63
CA VAL A 74 -15.45 -6.19 7.73
C VAL A 74 -14.68 -4.93 7.41
N GLY A 75 -13.35 -5.05 7.30
CA GLY A 75 -12.49 -3.98 6.81
C GLY A 75 -12.45 -2.78 7.73
N LYS A 76 -12.75 -1.58 7.20
CA LYS A 76 -12.66 -0.32 7.94
C LYS A 76 -13.58 -0.30 9.17
N GLU A 77 -14.82 -0.77 9.03
CA GLU A 77 -15.76 -0.82 10.17
C GLU A 77 -15.23 -1.74 11.27
N ALA A 78 -14.63 -2.87 10.92
CA ALA A 78 -14.02 -3.79 11.90
C ALA A 78 -12.81 -3.16 12.62
N LEU A 79 -11.97 -2.41 11.89
CA LEU A 79 -10.82 -1.71 12.45
C LEU A 79 -11.25 -0.60 13.42
N ASP A 80 -12.22 0.23 13.05
CA ASP A 80 -12.70 1.34 13.88
C ASP A 80 -13.31 0.82 15.20
N VAL A 81 -14.02 -0.32 15.15
CA VAL A 81 -14.56 -0.97 16.35
C VAL A 81 -13.45 -1.58 17.19
N LEU A 82 -12.52 -2.33 16.57
CA LEU A 82 -11.41 -2.94 17.29
C LEU A 82 -10.52 -1.89 17.97
N GLN A 83 -10.24 -0.76 17.31
CA GLN A 83 -9.42 0.32 17.85
C GLN A 83 -10.00 0.91 19.14
N LYS A 84 -11.33 1.06 19.22
CA LYS A 84 -12.03 1.51 20.44
C LYS A 84 -11.98 0.50 21.58
N LEU A 85 -11.80 -0.78 21.26
CA LEU A 85 -11.78 -1.88 22.21
C LEU A 85 -10.37 -2.28 22.66
N LEU A 86 -9.32 -1.66 22.12
CA LEU A 86 -7.93 -1.95 22.48
C LEU A 86 -7.61 -1.68 23.96
N SER A 87 -8.39 -0.81 24.61
CA SER A 87 -8.27 -0.51 26.05
C SER A 87 -8.95 -1.54 26.95
N ASN A 88 -9.74 -2.45 26.40
CA ASN A 88 -10.44 -3.47 27.18
C ASN A 88 -9.59 -4.73 27.33
N PRO A 89 -9.75 -5.49 28.44
CA PRO A 89 -9.14 -6.81 28.57
C PRO A 89 -9.57 -7.73 27.43
N MET A 90 -8.61 -8.32 26.75
CA MET A 90 -8.83 -9.18 25.58
C MET A 90 -8.04 -10.48 25.68
N VAL A 91 -8.61 -11.56 25.14
CA VAL A 91 -7.96 -12.87 25.01
C VAL A 91 -7.52 -13.03 23.57
N ILE A 92 -6.25 -13.33 23.34
CA ILE A 92 -5.64 -13.28 22.02
C ILE A 92 -4.94 -14.60 21.71
N ASP A 93 -5.19 -15.12 20.51
CA ASP A 93 -4.38 -16.18 19.90
C ASP A 93 -3.56 -15.57 18.76
N VAL A 94 -2.27 -15.85 18.74
CA VAL A 94 -1.35 -15.35 17.70
C VAL A 94 -0.75 -16.52 16.95
N TYR A 95 -0.77 -16.42 15.63
CA TYR A 95 -0.17 -17.36 14.71
C TYR A 95 0.87 -16.60 13.88
N ILE A 96 2.10 -17.11 13.88
CA ILE A 96 3.17 -16.57 13.03
C ILE A 96 3.02 -17.17 11.64
N LEU A 97 3.11 -16.33 10.60
CA LEU A 97 3.05 -16.74 9.21
C LEU A 97 4.40 -16.53 8.53
N ASP A 98 4.85 -17.53 7.78
CA ASP A 98 5.92 -17.37 6.80
C ASP A 98 5.37 -16.70 5.52
N GLU A 99 6.26 -16.28 4.61
CA GLU A 99 5.86 -15.56 3.40
C GLU A 99 4.87 -16.34 2.51
N ILE A 100 5.01 -17.67 2.47
CA ILE A 100 4.14 -18.55 1.68
C ILE A 100 2.76 -18.64 2.33
N THR A 101 2.70 -18.91 3.64
CA THR A 101 1.42 -19.02 4.36
C THR A 101 0.71 -17.69 4.44
N LEU A 102 1.43 -16.57 4.51
CA LEU A 102 0.86 -15.24 4.43
C LEU A 102 0.14 -15.04 3.08
N LYS A 103 0.79 -15.37 1.96
CA LYS A 103 0.19 -15.27 0.61
C LYS A 103 -1.04 -16.19 0.45
N LEU A 104 -0.97 -17.42 0.97
CA LEU A 104 -2.11 -18.34 1.00
C LEU A 104 -3.27 -17.78 1.84
N SER A 105 -2.97 -17.23 3.03
CA SER A 105 -3.97 -16.62 3.93
C SER A 105 -4.63 -15.39 3.31
N ILE A 106 -3.89 -14.59 2.53
CA ILE A 106 -4.46 -13.49 1.74
C ILE A 106 -5.39 -14.03 0.65
N ALA A 107 -4.96 -15.05 -0.09
CA ALA A 107 -5.76 -15.67 -1.15
C ALA A 107 -7.08 -16.26 -0.62
N ASP A 108 -7.02 -16.97 0.51
CA ASP A 108 -8.18 -17.58 1.18
C ASP A 108 -9.15 -16.53 1.76
N ASN A 109 -8.70 -15.28 1.93
CA ASN A 109 -9.48 -14.19 2.51
C ASN A 109 -9.52 -12.93 1.60
N ILE A 110 -9.46 -13.11 0.27
CA ILE A 110 -9.33 -12.04 -0.72
C ILE A 110 -10.42 -10.95 -0.63
N GLU A 111 -11.66 -11.34 -0.29
CA GLU A 111 -12.80 -10.42 -0.14
C GLU A 111 -12.58 -9.46 1.05
N ILE A 112 -12.10 -10.00 2.17
CA ILE A 112 -11.83 -9.22 3.39
C ILE A 112 -10.59 -8.35 3.17
N TYR A 113 -9.55 -8.90 2.52
CA TYR A 113 -8.36 -8.16 2.13
C TYR A 113 -8.68 -6.95 1.25
N SER A 114 -9.59 -7.10 0.28
CA SER A 114 -9.98 -6.02 -0.63
C SER A 114 -10.70 -4.90 0.11
N ASN A 115 -11.58 -5.24 1.06
CA ASN A 115 -12.38 -4.30 1.84
C ASN A 115 -11.63 -3.67 3.03
N THR A 116 -10.46 -4.19 3.41
CA THR A 116 -9.67 -3.66 4.53
C THR A 116 -8.72 -2.56 4.04
N PRO A 117 -8.74 -1.36 4.65
CA PRO A 117 -7.75 -0.32 4.38
C PRO A 117 -6.38 -0.75 4.91
N LYS A 118 -5.32 -0.56 4.11
CA LYS A 118 -3.96 -1.04 4.41
C LYS A 118 -3.23 -0.02 5.28
N ILE A 119 -3.69 0.10 6.51
CA ILE A 119 -3.19 1.04 7.52
C ILE A 119 -1.91 0.47 8.13
N ASP A 120 -0.95 1.33 8.44
CA ASP A 120 0.27 0.94 9.15
C ASP A 120 -0.05 0.45 10.56
N ILE A 121 0.67 -0.57 11.03
CA ILE A 121 0.44 -1.18 12.35
C ILE A 121 0.65 -0.14 13.46
N ASP A 122 1.68 0.70 13.35
CA ASP A 122 1.95 1.75 14.33
C ASP A 122 0.85 2.84 14.34
N GLU A 123 0.29 3.18 13.18
CA GLU A 123 -0.83 4.12 13.06
C GLU A 123 -2.12 3.54 13.70
N PHE A 124 -2.44 2.29 13.41
CA PHE A 124 -3.58 1.60 14.02
C PHE A 124 -3.45 1.51 15.55
N LEU A 125 -2.26 1.21 16.03
CA LEU A 125 -1.92 1.13 17.45
C LEU A 125 -1.78 2.52 18.09
N GLY A 126 -1.97 3.63 17.36
CA GLY A 126 -1.90 4.99 17.89
C GLY A 126 -0.56 5.32 18.56
N ILE A 127 0.54 4.76 18.03
CA ILE A 127 1.91 5.11 18.44
C ILE A 127 2.35 6.24 17.52
N PRO A 128 2.67 7.44 18.04
CA PRO A 128 3.12 8.54 17.22
C PRO A 128 4.38 8.14 16.44
N ARG A 129 4.49 8.59 15.19
CA ARG A 129 5.67 8.34 14.34
C ARG A 129 6.92 8.75 15.12
N ARG A 130 8.03 8.00 14.96
CA ARG A 130 9.33 8.29 15.60
C ARG A 130 9.78 9.75 15.46
N GLU A 131 9.34 10.43 14.40
CA GLU A 131 9.57 11.85 14.09
C GLU A 131 8.84 12.81 15.06
N GLU A 132 7.62 12.48 15.50
CA GLU A 132 6.86 13.28 16.48
C GLU A 132 7.41 13.07 17.90
N LEU A 133 7.89 11.86 18.22
CA LEU A 133 8.55 11.57 19.50
C LEU A 133 9.82 12.40 19.71
N SER A 134 10.63 12.62 18.65
CA SER A 134 11.78 13.54 18.72
C SER A 134 11.36 14.98 18.99
N GLU A 135 10.31 15.48 18.35
CA GLU A 135 9.84 16.84 18.58
C GLU A 135 9.22 17.04 19.97
N VAL A 136 8.51 16.04 20.49
CA VAL A 136 7.92 16.12 21.84
C VAL A 136 9.01 16.02 22.91
N LEU A 137 10.02 15.15 22.75
CA LEU A 137 11.19 15.09 23.63
C LEU A 137 12.04 16.36 23.58
N GLU A 138 12.15 17.01 22.41
CA GLU A 138 12.81 18.31 22.29
C GLU A 138 12.00 19.43 22.94
N LYS A 139 10.68 19.44 22.77
CA LYS A 139 9.78 20.41 23.42
C LYS A 139 9.75 20.24 24.94
N GLU A 140 9.75 19.01 25.45
CA GLU A 140 9.85 18.73 26.89
C GLU A 140 11.21 19.16 27.46
N LYS A 141 12.32 18.88 26.76
CA LYS A 141 13.66 19.35 27.18
C LYS A 141 13.78 20.88 27.17
N LEU A 142 13.15 21.56 26.20
CA LEU A 142 13.11 23.01 26.15
C LEU A 142 12.25 23.60 27.28
N LEU A 143 11.13 22.96 27.62
CA LEU A 143 10.29 23.34 28.77
C LEU A 143 11.02 23.15 30.11
N GLU A 144 11.74 22.04 30.29
CA GLU A 144 12.58 21.81 31.48
C GLU A 144 13.71 22.84 31.60
N GLN A 145 14.39 23.18 30.50
CA GLN A 145 15.43 24.23 30.50
C GLN A 145 14.87 25.62 30.78
N VAL A 146 13.65 25.92 30.34
CA VAL A 146 12.97 27.20 30.64
C VAL A 146 12.55 27.23 32.11
N LEU A 147 12.02 26.13 32.65
CA LEU A 147 11.65 25.99 34.07
C LEU A 147 12.87 26.06 35.00
N GLU A 148 14.03 25.50 34.62
CA GLU A 148 15.28 25.64 35.37
C GLU A 148 15.85 27.06 35.33
N LYS A 149 15.71 27.79 34.21
CA LYS A 149 16.12 29.20 34.11
C LYS A 149 15.25 30.10 34.98
N VAL A 150 13.94 29.87 35.02
CA VAL A 150 13.02 30.61 35.89
C VAL A 150 13.31 30.33 37.38
N LYS A 151 13.64 29.08 37.76
CA LYS A 151 14.03 28.75 39.13
C LYS A 151 15.40 29.30 39.56
N ARG A 152 16.32 29.56 38.62
CA ARG A 152 17.65 30.12 38.93
C ARG A 152 17.66 31.64 39.07
N GLU A 153 16.68 32.35 38.53
CA GLU A 153 16.62 33.82 38.60
C GLU A 153 15.92 34.35 39.87
N GLU A 154 15.17 33.53 40.62
CA GLU A 154 14.44 33.96 41.82
C GLU A 154 15.20 33.84 43.16
N ILE A 155 16.43 33.29 43.20
CA ILE A 155 17.20 33.17 44.46
C ILE A 155 18.43 34.08 44.43
N LYS A 156 18.18 35.39 44.62
CA LYS A 156 19.17 36.30 45.21
C LYS A 156 18.69 36.69 46.62
N PRO A 157 19.40 36.33 47.69
CA PRO A 157 19.21 36.98 48.98
C PRO A 157 20.21 38.14 49.15
N VAL A 158 19.64 39.27 49.55
CA VAL A 158 20.26 40.52 50.05
C VAL A 158 20.95 40.26 51.40
N PRO A 159 22.03 41.00 51.78
CA PRO A 159 22.90 40.65 52.90
C PRO A 159 22.37 41.13 54.26
N GLN A 160 22.68 40.41 55.34
CA GLN A 160 22.55 40.88 56.73
C GLN A 160 23.73 40.46 57.62
N ILE A 161 23.92 41.30 58.64
CA ILE A 161 25.10 41.67 59.42
C ILE A 161 25.21 40.90 60.76
N GLU A 162 26.47 40.65 61.17
CA GLU A 162 27.10 40.46 62.50
C GLU A 162 26.39 39.72 63.66
N LYS A 163 27.15 38.78 64.28
CA LYS A 163 27.46 38.71 65.73
C LYS A 163 28.56 37.67 66.08
N ILE A 164 29.80 38.15 66.23
CA ILE A 164 30.71 38.12 67.41
C ILE A 164 30.91 36.80 68.23
N LYS A 165 32.21 36.37 68.27
CA LYS A 165 33.05 35.73 69.35
C LYS A 165 32.84 34.24 69.72
N ASP A 166 33.84 33.40 70.04
CA ASP A 166 35.17 33.58 70.67
C ASP A 166 36.22 32.47 70.30
N VAL A 167 37.47 32.90 70.03
CA VAL A 167 38.77 32.50 70.65
C VAL A 167 39.21 31.02 70.75
N LYS A 168 40.25 30.63 69.97
CA LYS A 168 41.64 30.27 70.40
C LYS A 168 42.51 29.67 69.27
N THR A 169 43.61 30.36 68.94
CA THR A 169 44.86 29.95 68.24
C THR A 169 45.84 29.25 69.21
N PRO A 170 47.09 28.82 68.83
CA PRO A 170 47.74 28.58 67.52
C PRO A 170 48.32 27.13 67.46
N THR A 171 48.94 26.58 66.40
CA THR A 171 50.33 26.74 65.86
C THR A 171 50.43 25.71 64.69
N GLU A 172 51.23 25.76 63.63
CA GLU A 172 52.43 26.51 63.24
C GLU A 172 52.73 26.23 61.74
N LYS A 173 53.43 27.18 61.09
CA LYS A 173 54.21 27.11 59.84
C LYS A 173 53.55 27.52 58.51
N GLU A 174 53.55 28.84 58.34
CA GLU A 174 53.92 29.55 57.12
C GLU A 174 55.34 29.15 56.63
N GLU A 175 55.55 29.10 55.32
CA GLU A 175 56.32 30.10 54.54
C GLU A 175 56.24 29.73 53.05
N LYS A 176 55.55 30.57 52.23
CA LYS A 176 56.09 31.62 51.34
C LYS A 176 56.66 31.05 50.04
N LEU A 177 56.60 31.70 48.87
CA LEU A 177 55.86 32.82 48.27
C LEU A 177 56.52 32.93 46.88
N GLU A 178 55.77 33.38 45.88
CA GLU A 178 56.25 34.13 44.69
C GLU A 178 57.24 33.45 43.71
N GLU A 179 56.81 33.15 42.48
CA GLU A 179 56.74 34.07 41.33
C GLU A 179 58.07 34.18 40.56
N LYS A 180 58.13 33.58 39.36
CA LYS A 180 58.70 34.21 38.15
C LYS A 180 58.53 33.35 36.90
N ARG A 181 58.00 34.02 35.87
CA ARG A 181 57.94 33.61 34.45
C ARG A 181 59.35 33.42 33.88
N LEU A 182 59.53 32.47 32.96
CA LEU A 182 59.93 32.73 31.57
C LEU A 182 60.04 31.45 30.73
N ILE A 183 59.84 31.65 29.44
CA ILE A 183 59.71 30.75 28.30
C ILE A 183 61.00 29.95 28.05
N GLU A 184 60.91 28.64 27.77
CA GLU A 184 61.75 27.94 26.76
C GLU A 184 61.28 26.49 26.48
N ALA A 185 61.63 26.00 25.29
CA ALA A 185 61.03 24.91 24.52
C ALA A 185 61.03 23.50 25.17
N PRO A 186 60.08 22.60 24.79
CA PRO A 186 60.03 21.24 25.31
C PRO A 186 61.05 20.33 24.62
N LYS A 187 62.04 19.83 25.38
CA LYS A 187 62.80 18.62 25.04
C LYS A 187 62.57 17.53 26.10
N GLN A 188 61.75 16.57 25.68
CA GLN A 188 61.75 15.13 25.98
C GLN A 188 62.54 14.62 27.20
N ILE A 189 61.80 14.10 28.19
CA ILE A 189 62.15 12.95 29.02
C ILE A 189 60.90 12.03 29.03
N PRO A 190 61.07 10.69 28.96
CA PRO A 190 60.24 9.80 28.15
C PRO A 190 58.92 9.37 28.81
N LYS A 191 57.91 9.12 27.95
CA LYS A 191 56.65 8.46 28.29
C LYS A 191 56.92 7.16 29.07
N PRO A 192 56.33 6.95 30.26
CA PRO A 192 56.16 5.59 30.77
C PRO A 192 55.28 4.81 29.80
N ALA A 193 55.71 3.59 29.47
CA ALA A 193 55.10 2.72 28.47
C ALA A 193 53.57 2.59 28.69
N PRO A 194 52.75 2.66 27.62
CA PRO A 194 51.32 2.42 27.73
C PRO A 194 51.07 0.98 28.16
N LYS A 195 50.31 0.81 29.25
CA LYS A 195 49.65 -0.45 29.58
C LYS A 195 48.79 -0.84 28.38
N LYS A 196 49.07 -2.02 27.80
CA LYS A 196 48.32 -2.61 26.69
C LYS A 196 46.86 -2.81 27.11
N GLU A 197 45.95 -2.03 26.53
CA GLU A 197 44.51 -2.30 26.57
C GLU A 197 44.23 -3.64 25.89
N GLY A 198 43.55 -4.55 26.58
CA GLY A 198 43.07 -5.81 25.99
C GLY A 198 41.93 -5.56 24.99
N PRO A 199 41.64 -6.52 24.10
CA PRO A 199 40.55 -6.39 23.12
C PRO A 199 39.20 -6.23 23.82
N LYS A 200 38.30 -5.42 23.25
CA LYS A 200 36.92 -5.30 23.74
C LYS A 200 36.15 -6.55 23.30
N VAL A 201 35.84 -7.44 24.25
CA VAL A 201 34.99 -8.61 24.03
C VAL A 201 33.57 -8.26 24.43
N LYS A 202 32.63 -8.28 23.49
CA LYS A 202 31.20 -8.20 23.79
C LYS A 202 30.59 -9.59 23.72
N ILE A 203 29.92 -9.99 24.80
CA ILE A 203 29.25 -11.28 24.92
C ILE A 203 27.77 -11.01 25.12
N GLU A 204 26.93 -11.56 24.26
CA GLU A 204 25.47 -11.51 24.41
C GLU A 204 24.91 -12.93 24.50
N ILE A 205 24.16 -13.21 25.56
CA ILE A 205 23.55 -14.53 25.79
C ILE A 205 22.05 -14.41 25.87
N ILE A 206 21.36 -15.08 24.95
CA ILE A 206 19.90 -15.08 24.85
C ILE A 206 19.41 -16.48 25.24
N GLY A 207 18.60 -16.57 26.30
CA GLY A 207 18.00 -17.82 26.77
C GLY A 207 18.03 -18.01 28.30
N SER A 208 17.85 -19.27 28.74
CA SER A 208 17.67 -19.66 30.15
C SER A 208 18.82 -19.18 31.06
N ASN A 209 18.46 -18.57 32.20
CA ASN A 209 19.42 -18.00 33.16
C ASN A 209 20.35 -19.03 33.82
N VAL A 210 19.99 -20.31 33.81
CA VAL A 210 20.72 -21.37 34.54
C VAL A 210 22.12 -21.63 33.95
N PHE A 211 22.28 -21.48 32.63
CA PHE A 211 23.54 -21.75 31.93
C PHE A 211 24.34 -20.49 31.59
N LYS A 212 23.84 -19.30 31.94
CA LYS A 212 24.47 -18.01 31.58
C LYS A 212 25.88 -17.89 32.16
N SER A 213 26.06 -18.12 33.45
CA SER A 213 27.39 -18.00 34.09
C SER A 213 28.41 -18.99 33.53
N ALA A 214 27.99 -20.24 33.26
CA ALA A 214 28.85 -21.26 32.67
C ALA A 214 29.20 -20.95 31.20
N LEU A 215 28.28 -20.33 30.45
CA LEU A 215 28.55 -19.89 29.07
C LEU A 215 29.40 -18.62 29.00
N GLU A 216 29.25 -17.68 29.93
CA GLU A 216 30.12 -16.51 30.04
C GLU A 216 31.57 -16.92 30.32
N GLU A 217 31.77 -17.86 31.24
CA GLU A 217 33.08 -18.45 31.53
C GLU A 217 33.64 -19.20 30.31
N ALA A 218 32.81 -20.00 29.65
CA ALA A 218 33.17 -20.72 28.44
C ALA A 218 33.56 -19.79 27.26
N PHE A 219 32.83 -18.68 27.08
CA PHE A 219 33.12 -17.69 26.04
C PHE A 219 34.36 -16.87 26.37
N LYS A 220 34.60 -16.60 27.65
CA LYS A 220 35.83 -15.95 28.10
C LYS A 220 37.05 -16.83 27.81
N GLU A 221 37.03 -18.10 28.22
CA GLU A 221 38.12 -19.06 27.97
C GLU A 221 38.36 -19.27 26.47
N TYR A 222 37.28 -19.36 25.68
CA TYR A 222 37.36 -19.42 24.21
C TYR A 222 38.02 -18.16 23.63
N SER A 223 37.62 -16.96 24.07
CA SER A 223 38.16 -15.69 23.58
C SER A 223 39.63 -15.50 23.93
N GLU A 224 40.06 -15.92 25.13
CA GLU A 224 41.46 -15.86 25.57
C GLU A 224 42.34 -16.81 24.76
N THR A 225 41.86 -18.04 24.51
CA THR A 225 42.58 -19.02 23.70
C THR A 225 42.71 -18.57 22.26
N LEU A 226 41.63 -18.04 21.67
CA LEU A 226 41.61 -17.49 20.32
C LEU A 226 42.56 -16.28 20.18
N PHE A 227 42.54 -15.38 21.16
CA PHE A 227 43.44 -14.22 21.18
C PHE A 227 44.91 -14.63 21.25
N ASN A 228 45.26 -15.61 22.09
CA ASN A 228 46.63 -16.08 22.24
C ASN A 228 47.20 -16.69 20.96
N ASP A 229 46.40 -17.45 20.20
CA ASP A 229 46.84 -18.02 18.93
C ASP A 229 46.91 -17.00 17.80
N ILE A 230 46.00 -16.02 17.78
CA ILE A 230 46.05 -14.93 16.79
C ILE A 230 47.25 -14.03 17.05
N ARG A 231 47.60 -13.76 18.32
CA ARG A 231 48.77 -12.97 18.70
C ARG A 231 50.10 -13.62 18.31
N LYS A 232 50.18 -14.96 18.29
CA LYS A 232 51.36 -15.70 17.82
C LYS A 232 51.62 -15.54 16.33
N MET A 233 50.65 -15.05 15.55
CA MET A 233 50.85 -14.79 14.12
C MET A 233 51.73 -13.57 13.84
N GLY A 234 51.96 -12.68 14.83
CA GLY A 234 52.86 -11.52 14.75
C GLY A 234 52.37 -10.36 13.88
N ASP A 235 51.74 -10.67 12.75
CA ASP A 235 51.34 -9.74 11.69
C ASP A 235 49.89 -9.22 11.84
N VAL A 236 49.16 -9.63 12.89
CA VAL A 236 47.71 -9.41 13.05
C VAL A 236 47.38 -8.82 14.42
N THR A 237 46.67 -7.69 14.45
CA THR A 237 46.12 -7.12 15.67
C THR A 237 44.61 -7.36 15.72
N LEU A 238 44.12 -7.96 16.80
CA LEU A 238 42.69 -8.21 16.99
C LEU A 238 42.05 -7.00 17.66
N GLY A 239 41.00 -6.43 17.05
CA GLY A 239 40.29 -5.26 17.55
C GLY A 239 39.15 -5.62 18.50
N ASN A 240 38.05 -6.09 17.93
CA ASN A 240 36.82 -6.44 18.66
C ASN A 240 36.41 -7.88 18.38
N ILE A 241 35.97 -8.58 19.43
CA ILE A 241 35.36 -9.91 19.36
C ILE A 241 33.91 -9.76 19.84
N GLU A 242 32.95 -10.13 19.00
CA GLU A 242 31.53 -10.17 19.38
C GLU A 242 31.04 -11.62 19.30
N ILE A 243 30.53 -12.13 20.42
CA ILE A 243 30.03 -13.51 20.54
C ILE A 243 28.58 -13.45 20.99
N HIS A 244 27.68 -13.95 20.14
CA HIS A 244 26.28 -14.13 20.47
C HIS A 244 25.98 -15.62 20.65
N GLY A 245 25.46 -15.98 21.83
CA GLY A 245 25.09 -17.33 22.19
C GLY A 245 23.59 -17.45 22.47
N GLU A 246 22.89 -18.26 21.69
CA GLU A 246 21.46 -18.55 21.89
C GLU A 246 21.31 -19.97 22.48
N ILE A 247 20.71 -20.06 23.66
CA ILE A 247 20.59 -21.32 24.41
C ILE A 247 19.35 -22.08 23.93
N GLY A 248 19.55 -23.25 23.33
CA GLY A 248 18.50 -24.22 23.02
C GLY A 248 18.43 -25.35 24.05
N THR A 249 17.67 -26.41 23.74
CA THR A 249 17.58 -27.61 24.59
C THR A 249 18.85 -28.46 24.48
N GLY A 250 19.81 -28.26 25.39
CA GLY A 250 21.07 -29.03 25.43
C GLY A 250 22.12 -28.61 24.40
N VAL A 251 21.84 -27.55 23.64
CA VAL A 251 22.72 -27.01 22.58
C VAL A 251 22.85 -25.50 22.74
N VAL A 252 23.97 -24.93 22.32
CA VAL A 252 24.15 -23.48 22.23
C VAL A 252 24.47 -23.11 20.79
N TYR A 253 23.65 -22.24 20.21
CA TYR A 253 23.86 -21.71 18.87
C TYR A 253 24.76 -20.49 18.91
N LEU A 254 25.82 -20.48 18.11
CA LEU A 254 26.89 -19.49 18.17
C LEU A 254 26.95 -18.65 16.90
N THR A 255 26.96 -17.33 17.07
CA THR A 255 27.32 -16.36 16.04
C THR A 255 28.54 -15.58 16.51
N ILE A 256 29.65 -15.69 15.78
CA ILE A 256 30.94 -15.12 16.17
C ILE A 256 31.39 -14.12 15.12
N GLN A 257 31.67 -12.89 15.53
CA GLN A 257 32.23 -11.85 14.68
C GLN A 257 33.62 -11.43 15.19
N LEU A 258 34.60 -11.47 14.30
CA LEU A 258 36.00 -11.17 14.60
C LEU A 258 36.49 -10.06 13.68
N ASN A 259 36.91 -8.95 14.27
CA ASN A 259 37.52 -7.83 13.55
C ASN A 259 39.03 -7.81 13.82
N ALA A 260 39.82 -7.98 12.76
CA ALA A 260 41.28 -8.00 12.81
C ALA A 260 41.88 -6.97 11.85
N ASN A 261 43.03 -6.40 12.22
CA ASN A 261 43.76 -5.45 11.42
C ASN A 261 45.15 -6.03 11.04
N ILE A 262 45.56 -5.78 9.80
CA ILE A 262 46.79 -6.28 9.18
C ILE A 262 47.52 -5.15 8.46
N ASP A 263 48.84 -5.11 8.59
CA ASP A 263 49.65 -4.06 7.96
C ASP A 263 49.87 -4.29 6.45
N ASN A 264 49.57 -5.47 5.92
CA ASN A 264 49.88 -5.87 4.54
C ASN A 264 48.71 -6.55 3.81
N GLU A 265 48.16 -5.86 2.81
CA GLU A 265 46.98 -6.25 2.03
C GLU A 265 47.11 -7.63 1.35
N LYS A 266 48.31 -8.00 0.88
CA LYS A 266 48.57 -9.31 0.25
C LYS A 266 48.50 -10.48 1.23
N LYS A 267 48.64 -10.22 2.54
CA LYS A 267 48.53 -11.23 3.61
C LYS A 267 47.14 -11.26 4.25
N ALA A 268 46.25 -10.32 3.93
CA ALA A 268 44.92 -10.21 4.54
C ALA A 268 44.05 -11.45 4.30
N GLU A 269 44.08 -12.01 3.09
CA GLU A 269 43.29 -13.20 2.76
C GLU A 269 43.80 -14.46 3.47
N ILE A 270 45.12 -14.63 3.54
CA ILE A 270 45.77 -15.74 4.25
C ILE A 270 45.46 -15.67 5.75
N ALA A 271 45.51 -14.48 6.32
CA ALA A 271 45.17 -14.28 7.72
C ALA A 271 43.69 -14.48 8.01
N LYS A 272 42.79 -14.03 7.13
CA LYS A 272 41.35 -14.31 7.23
C LYS A 272 41.09 -15.81 7.32
N ARG A 273 41.73 -16.59 6.44
CA ARG A 273 41.62 -18.07 6.45
C ARG A 273 42.19 -18.69 7.73
N LYS A 274 43.33 -18.20 8.23
CA LYS A 274 43.94 -18.69 9.48
C LYS A 274 43.12 -18.34 10.73
N ILE A 275 42.57 -17.12 10.81
CA ILE A 275 41.72 -16.68 11.92
C ILE A 275 40.42 -17.50 11.95
N LEU A 276 39.82 -17.73 10.77
CA LEU A 276 38.63 -18.59 10.65
C LEU A 276 38.93 -20.04 11.09
N PHE A 277 40.10 -20.57 10.75
CA PHE A 277 40.56 -21.88 11.21
C PHE A 277 40.70 -21.93 12.74
N PHE A 278 41.33 -20.93 13.36
CA PHE A 278 41.47 -20.88 14.81
C PHE A 278 40.11 -20.74 15.53
N ALA A 279 39.21 -19.92 14.99
CA ALA A 279 37.85 -19.80 15.52
C ALA A 279 37.14 -21.16 15.55
N ASN A 280 37.15 -21.89 14.42
CA ASN A 280 36.53 -23.21 14.32
C ASN A 280 37.21 -24.28 15.19
N ARG A 281 38.54 -24.26 15.30
CA ARG A 281 39.31 -25.24 16.09
C ARG A 281 38.96 -25.18 17.59
N HIS A 282 38.68 -23.99 18.11
CA HIS A 282 38.51 -23.77 19.55
C HIS A 282 37.04 -23.81 20.01
N VAL A 283 36.07 -23.89 19.10
CA VAL A 283 34.63 -24.04 19.44
C VAL A 283 34.33 -25.17 20.43
N PRO A 284 35.00 -26.35 20.39
CA PRO A 284 34.76 -27.42 21.37
C PRO A 284 35.06 -27.05 22.83
N ILE A 285 35.88 -26.01 23.09
CA ILE A 285 36.15 -25.50 24.45
C ILE A 285 34.84 -25.02 25.08
N ILE A 286 33.99 -24.36 24.30
CA ILE A 286 32.70 -23.84 24.75
C ILE A 286 31.83 -24.97 25.30
N GLY A 287 31.79 -26.11 24.62
CA GLY A 287 31.02 -27.26 25.07
C GLY A 287 31.60 -28.00 26.28
N ARG A 288 32.94 -27.99 26.42
CA ARG A 288 33.61 -28.60 27.58
C ARG A 288 33.32 -27.84 28.87
N VAL A 289 33.26 -26.51 28.81
CA VAL A 289 33.09 -25.64 29.97
C VAL A 289 31.61 -25.42 30.30
N SER A 290 30.76 -25.21 29.29
CA SER A 290 29.33 -24.95 29.51
C SER A 290 28.46 -26.19 29.66
N GLY A 291 28.97 -27.37 29.30
CA GLY A 291 28.19 -28.63 29.26
C GLY A 291 27.13 -28.68 28.14
N LEU A 292 27.04 -27.65 27.30
CA LEU A 292 26.11 -27.57 26.17
C LEU A 292 26.84 -27.84 24.86
N LYS A 293 26.21 -28.56 23.92
CA LYS A 293 26.85 -28.82 22.62
C LYS A 293 26.85 -27.54 21.76
N PRO A 294 28.01 -26.99 21.36
CA PRO A 294 28.06 -25.78 20.55
C PRO A 294 27.74 -26.08 19.08
N ILE A 295 26.85 -25.28 18.49
CA ILE A 295 26.47 -25.33 17.07
C ILE A 295 26.77 -23.97 16.45
N ILE A 296 27.66 -23.94 15.46
CA ILE A 296 28.04 -22.71 14.78
C ILE A 296 26.92 -22.31 13.79
N ARG A 297 26.25 -21.18 14.00
CA ARG A 297 25.32 -20.58 13.03
C ARG A 297 26.08 -19.74 12.01
N SER A 298 27.00 -18.88 12.46
CA SER A 298 27.86 -18.13 11.54
C SER A 298 29.16 -17.68 12.21
N VAL A 299 30.25 -17.67 11.43
CA VAL A 299 31.52 -17.05 11.83
C VAL A 299 31.92 -16.04 10.75
N LYS A 300 31.96 -14.77 11.11
CA LYS A 300 32.38 -13.69 10.22
C LYS A 300 33.74 -13.16 10.67
N VAL A 301 34.70 -13.14 9.76
CA VAL A 301 36.04 -12.59 10.00
C VAL A 301 36.25 -11.42 9.05
N ASN A 302 36.36 -10.22 9.60
CA ASN A 302 36.68 -9.01 8.87
C ASN A 302 38.14 -8.68 9.12
N VAL A 303 38.92 -8.64 8.03
CA VAL A 303 40.33 -8.24 8.07
C VAL A 303 40.45 -6.93 7.33
N ILE A 304 40.86 -5.87 8.04
CA ILE A 304 41.06 -4.53 7.50
C ILE A 304 42.56 -4.32 7.34
N ALA A 305 42.99 -3.66 6.27
CA ALA A 305 44.39 -3.30 6.06
C ALA A 305 44.61 -1.80 6.31
N GLY A 306 45.45 -1.45 7.29
CA GLY A 306 45.85 -0.06 7.57
C GLY A 306 45.28 0.56 8.86
N GLU A 307 45.84 1.71 9.25
CA GLU A 307 45.63 2.35 10.56
C GLU A 307 44.20 2.88 10.75
N LYS A 308 43.60 2.49 11.89
CA LYS A 308 42.33 2.92 12.51
C LYS A 308 41.36 3.75 11.68
N VAL A 309 40.18 3.20 11.42
CA VAL A 309 38.92 3.95 11.41
C VAL A 309 37.82 3.10 12.06
N GLU A 310 36.98 3.80 12.81
CA GLU A 310 35.73 3.39 13.44
C GLU A 310 34.80 2.62 12.49
N SER A 311 33.86 1.90 13.10
CA SER A 311 33.04 0.85 12.48
C SER A 311 32.39 1.29 11.15
N MET A 312 32.21 0.36 10.20
CA MET A 312 31.49 0.64 8.95
C MET A 312 30.09 1.23 9.18
N GLU A 313 29.46 0.93 10.33
CA GLU A 313 28.15 1.47 10.70
C GLU A 313 28.18 2.96 11.07
N GLU A 314 29.25 3.46 11.69
CA GLU A 314 29.40 4.90 11.96
C GLU A 314 29.72 5.68 10.68
N ARG A 315 30.45 5.08 9.74
CA ARG A 315 30.71 5.69 8.43
C ARG A 315 29.47 5.73 7.54
N GLU A 316 28.65 4.68 7.55
CA GLU A 316 27.37 4.66 6.82
C GLU A 316 26.35 5.62 7.44
N ARG A 317 26.34 5.75 8.78
CA ARG A 317 25.51 6.76 9.46
C ARG A 317 25.99 8.18 9.21
N GLU A 318 27.29 8.46 9.30
CA GLU A 318 27.84 9.78 8.98
C GLU A 318 27.71 10.12 7.49
N GLU A 319 27.86 9.17 6.56
CA GLU A 319 27.73 9.41 5.11
C GLU A 319 26.28 9.72 4.69
N VAL A 320 25.28 9.07 5.31
CA VAL A 320 23.85 9.38 5.12
C VAL A 320 23.44 10.66 5.85
N GLU A 321 23.96 10.90 7.06
CA GLU A 321 23.70 12.14 7.82
C GLU A 321 24.34 13.37 7.16
N LEU A 322 25.55 13.26 6.58
CA LEU A 322 26.20 14.33 5.82
C LEU A 322 25.46 14.67 4.52
N TRP A 323 24.79 13.70 3.90
CA TRP A 323 23.94 13.93 2.73
C TRP A 323 22.66 14.68 3.09
N ARG A 324 22.04 14.35 4.23
CA ARG A 324 20.88 15.08 4.80
C ARG A 324 21.25 16.50 5.25
N LEU A 325 22.48 16.71 5.73
CA LEU A 325 23.00 18.02 6.16
C LEU A 325 23.46 18.93 5.00
N LYS A 326 23.76 18.39 3.81
CA LYS A 326 24.20 19.14 2.62
C LYS A 326 23.56 18.60 1.33
N LYS A 327 22.23 18.67 1.23
CA LYS A 327 21.50 18.35 -0.02
C LYS A 327 22.10 19.15 -1.19
N PRO A 328 22.55 18.50 -2.28
CA PRO A 328 23.04 19.20 -3.47
C PRO A 328 21.96 20.15 -4.02
N PRO A 329 22.32 21.30 -4.61
CA PRO A 329 21.33 22.22 -5.16
C PRO A 329 20.58 21.54 -6.32
N THR A 330 19.24 21.61 -6.29
CA THR A 330 18.38 21.16 -7.39
C THR A 330 18.64 22.02 -8.62
N VAL A 331 19.01 21.39 -9.74
CA VAL A 331 19.31 22.10 -10.98
C VAL A 331 18.24 21.83 -12.03
N GLN A 332 17.73 22.90 -12.64
CA GLN A 332 16.82 22.79 -13.77
C GLN A 332 17.59 22.40 -15.03
N ILE A 333 17.27 21.25 -15.61
CA ILE A 333 17.90 20.72 -16.84
C ILE A 333 17.08 21.05 -18.07
N SER A 334 15.75 21.07 -17.94
CA SER A 334 14.80 21.49 -18.97
C SER A 334 13.64 22.25 -18.31
N PRO A 335 12.79 22.96 -19.08
CA PRO A 335 11.67 23.73 -18.51
C PRO A 335 10.78 22.92 -17.57
N LYS A 336 10.66 21.60 -17.82
CA LYS A 336 9.83 20.67 -17.05
C LYS A 336 10.65 19.70 -16.20
N LEU A 337 11.98 19.78 -16.19
CA LEU A 337 12.86 18.77 -15.57
C LEU A 337 13.82 19.38 -14.55
N PHE A 338 13.72 18.89 -13.33
CA PHE A 338 14.56 19.25 -12.19
C PHE A 338 15.37 18.02 -11.75
N LEU A 339 16.68 18.17 -11.57
CA LEU A 339 17.56 17.10 -11.12
C LEU A 339 18.33 17.52 -9.88
N THR A 340 18.26 16.71 -8.85
CA THR A 340 19.06 16.83 -7.63
C THR A 340 20.03 15.65 -7.60
N VAL A 341 21.32 15.90 -7.81
CA VAL A 341 22.37 14.87 -7.86
C VAL A 341 23.71 15.46 -7.44
N ASP A 342 24.61 14.62 -6.94
CA ASP A 342 26.00 15.01 -6.71
C ASP A 342 26.65 15.53 -8.01
N PRO A 343 27.36 16.67 -7.98
CA PRO A 343 28.01 17.26 -9.16
C PRO A 343 28.86 16.29 -9.99
N GLU A 344 29.47 15.28 -9.38
CA GLU A 344 30.30 14.29 -10.07
C GLU A 344 29.52 13.43 -11.08
N PHE A 345 28.26 13.09 -10.77
CA PHE A 345 27.43 12.20 -11.61
C PHE A 345 26.41 12.95 -12.47
N ARG A 346 26.43 14.28 -12.45
CA ARG A 346 25.44 15.13 -13.11
C ARG A 346 25.27 14.84 -14.60
N SER A 347 26.36 14.61 -15.33
CA SER A 347 26.30 14.33 -16.78
C SER A 347 25.50 13.05 -17.08
N TYR A 348 25.73 11.99 -16.31
CA TYR A 348 25.06 10.70 -16.48
C TYR A 348 23.57 10.78 -16.15
N PHE A 349 23.24 11.32 -14.98
CA PHE A 349 21.84 11.43 -14.55
C PHE A 349 21.05 12.48 -15.34
N SER A 350 21.72 13.47 -15.95
CA SER A 350 21.07 14.40 -16.88
C SER A 350 20.62 13.74 -18.19
N ALA A 351 21.40 12.77 -18.71
CA ALA A 351 21.02 12.01 -19.89
C ALA A 351 19.86 11.06 -19.57
N TYR A 352 19.96 10.32 -18.46
CA TYR A 352 18.90 9.47 -17.93
C TYR A 352 17.58 10.23 -17.79
N ALA A 353 17.60 11.38 -17.11
CA ALA A 353 16.39 12.13 -16.81
C ALA A 353 15.74 12.73 -18.08
N ARG A 354 16.53 13.06 -19.11
CA ARG A 354 16.02 13.52 -20.40
C ARG A 354 15.36 12.40 -21.20
N THR A 355 15.99 11.24 -21.27
CA THR A 355 15.44 10.07 -21.97
C THR A 355 14.16 9.60 -21.30
N LEU A 356 14.16 9.52 -19.96
CA LEU A 356 12.97 9.16 -19.19
C LEU A 356 11.80 10.11 -19.44
N LEU A 357 12.04 11.43 -19.46
CA LEU A 357 10.97 12.41 -19.76
C LEU A 357 10.37 12.18 -21.15
N LYS A 358 11.23 11.93 -22.15
CA LYS A 358 10.83 11.71 -23.53
C LYS A 358 9.95 10.46 -23.66
N ASP A 359 10.35 9.36 -23.05
CA ASP A 359 9.63 8.09 -23.15
C ASP A 359 8.29 8.14 -22.41
N ILE A 360 8.21 8.88 -21.29
CA ILE A 360 6.95 9.15 -20.60
C ILE A 360 6.00 9.97 -21.50
N GLU A 361 6.51 11.01 -22.19
CA GLU A 361 5.71 11.78 -23.13
C GLU A 361 5.29 10.95 -24.37
N GLU A 362 6.15 10.05 -24.87
CA GLU A 362 5.84 9.11 -25.97
C GLU A 362 4.78 8.08 -25.57
N ALA A 363 4.71 7.70 -24.28
CA ALA A 363 3.66 6.83 -23.72
C ALA A 363 2.28 7.53 -23.62
N GLY A 364 2.17 8.79 -24.05
CA GLY A 364 0.92 9.55 -24.05
C GLY A 364 0.61 10.28 -22.75
N ILE A 365 1.58 10.36 -21.82
CA ILE A 365 1.44 11.04 -20.53
C ILE A 365 1.96 12.48 -20.67
N ARG A 366 1.08 13.47 -20.49
CA ARG A 366 1.48 14.89 -20.54
C ARG A 366 2.10 15.31 -19.21
N VAL A 367 3.41 15.51 -19.20
CA VAL A 367 4.16 15.93 -18.01
C VAL A 367 4.17 17.46 -17.91
N ASP A 368 3.81 17.99 -16.74
CA ASP A 368 3.92 19.41 -16.40
C ASP A 368 5.26 19.70 -15.69
N LYS A 369 5.62 18.87 -14.70
CA LYS A 369 6.88 18.95 -13.95
C LYS A 369 7.36 17.54 -13.61
N MET A 370 8.64 17.28 -13.82
CA MET A 370 9.32 16.06 -13.38
C MET A 370 10.54 16.46 -12.56
N GLU A 371 10.63 15.90 -11.36
CA GLU A 371 11.75 16.08 -10.45
C GLU A 371 12.38 14.71 -10.19
N VAL A 372 13.69 14.63 -10.40
CA VAL A 372 14.49 13.42 -10.20
C VAL A 372 15.51 13.73 -9.13
N GLU A 373 15.42 13.04 -8.01
CA GLU A 373 16.36 13.11 -6.90
C GLU A 373 17.18 11.82 -6.86
N VAL A 374 18.50 11.97 -6.80
CA VAL A 374 19.44 10.86 -6.81
C VAL A 374 20.27 10.94 -5.55
N GLU A 375 20.04 10.00 -4.65
CA GLU A 375 20.75 9.89 -3.37
C GLU A 375 21.90 8.88 -3.46
N GLY A 376 22.96 9.13 -2.69
CA GLY A 376 24.11 8.22 -2.55
C GLY A 376 25.21 8.37 -3.61
N ARG A 377 26.43 7.92 -3.26
CA ARG A 377 27.66 8.04 -4.09
C ARG A 377 28.19 6.70 -4.62
N LYS A 378 28.14 5.63 -3.82
CA LYS A 378 28.54 4.27 -4.23
C LYS A 378 27.37 3.49 -4.82
N GLU A 379 26.23 3.67 -4.19
CA GLU A 379 24.93 3.14 -4.53
C GLU A 379 24.02 4.34 -4.78
N HIS A 380 23.27 4.30 -5.89
CA HIS A 380 22.43 5.42 -6.30
C HIS A 380 20.95 5.05 -6.18
N GLU A 381 20.26 5.76 -5.31
CA GLU A 381 18.83 5.65 -5.13
C GLU A 381 18.14 6.75 -5.93
N ILE A 382 17.23 6.37 -6.83
CA ILE A 382 16.47 7.32 -7.64
C ILE A 382 15.06 7.46 -7.09
N ASN A 383 14.71 8.69 -6.76
CA ASN A 383 13.38 9.14 -6.36
C ASN A 383 12.83 10.08 -7.43
N ILE A 384 11.62 9.79 -7.92
CA ILE A 384 11.01 10.52 -9.03
C ILE A 384 9.67 11.08 -8.57
N THR A 385 9.49 12.39 -8.70
CA THR A 385 8.22 13.08 -8.49
C THR A 385 7.74 13.62 -9.82
N LEU A 386 6.57 13.16 -10.28
CA LEU A 386 5.99 13.49 -11.57
C LEU A 386 4.64 14.19 -11.38
N GLN A 387 4.54 15.43 -11.87
CA GLN A 387 3.29 16.17 -12.02
C GLN A 387 2.79 16.04 -13.46
N THR A 388 1.59 15.50 -13.63
CA THR A 388 1.02 15.20 -14.95
C THR A 388 -0.46 15.56 -15.03
N GLN A 389 -0.88 16.06 -16.19
CA GLN A 389 -2.28 16.37 -16.47
C GLN A 389 -3.07 15.07 -16.67
N SER A 390 -4.31 15.04 -16.18
CA SER A 390 -5.22 13.90 -16.34
C SER A 390 -5.30 13.45 -17.80
N SER A 391 -4.60 12.36 -18.11
CA SER A 391 -4.83 11.56 -19.31
C SER A 391 -5.92 10.53 -19.00
N ASN A 392 -6.42 9.80 -19.99
CA ASN A 392 -7.44 8.76 -19.82
C ASN A 392 -6.96 7.55 -18.96
N LEU A 393 -5.81 7.67 -18.30
CA LEU A 393 -5.15 6.65 -17.48
C LEU A 393 -5.29 7.01 -16.00
N SER A 394 -5.54 6.01 -15.16
CA SER A 394 -5.60 6.21 -13.71
C SER A 394 -4.22 6.53 -13.13
N LYS A 395 -4.18 7.20 -11.97
CA LYS A 395 -2.92 7.49 -11.25
C LYS A 395 -2.04 6.24 -11.09
N ALA A 396 -2.65 5.10 -10.74
CA ALA A 396 -1.94 3.84 -10.58
C ALA A 396 -1.39 3.28 -11.91
N GLN A 397 -2.09 3.48 -13.03
CA GLN A 397 -1.60 3.08 -14.36
C GLN A 397 -0.41 3.94 -14.78
N ILE A 398 -0.48 5.26 -14.57
CA ILE A 398 0.62 6.18 -14.86
C ILE A 398 1.84 5.82 -14.00
N GLU A 399 1.65 5.61 -12.71
CA GLU A 399 2.72 5.24 -11.78
C GLU A 399 3.37 3.90 -12.18
N ALA A 400 2.59 2.91 -12.60
CA ALA A 400 3.12 1.63 -13.08
C ALA A 400 3.95 1.79 -14.36
N VAL A 401 3.46 2.57 -15.34
CA VAL A 401 4.18 2.85 -16.60
C VAL A 401 5.49 3.59 -16.31
N VAL A 402 5.43 4.68 -15.55
CA VAL A 402 6.60 5.49 -15.18
C VAL A 402 7.61 4.66 -14.38
N THR A 403 7.16 3.85 -13.43
CA THR A 403 8.03 2.96 -12.65
C THR A 403 8.73 1.94 -13.53
N SER A 404 8.03 1.38 -14.52
CA SER A 404 8.61 0.40 -15.44
C SER A 404 9.72 1.03 -16.31
N LEU A 405 9.44 2.19 -16.89
CA LEU A 405 10.40 2.96 -17.70
C LEU A 405 11.60 3.40 -16.85
N ALA A 406 11.36 3.92 -15.65
CA ALA A 406 12.43 4.35 -14.74
C ALA A 406 13.34 3.17 -14.35
N LYS A 407 12.79 1.99 -14.06
CA LYS A 407 13.58 0.79 -13.73
C LYS A 407 14.39 0.27 -14.92
N GLU A 408 13.86 0.36 -16.13
CA GLU A 408 14.58 -0.01 -17.35
C GLU A 408 15.79 0.90 -17.55
N HIS A 409 15.58 2.21 -17.57
CA HIS A 409 16.65 3.21 -17.71
C HIS A 409 17.66 3.17 -16.55
N ALA A 410 17.22 2.86 -15.33
CA ALA A 410 18.12 2.76 -14.17
C ALA A 410 19.06 1.55 -14.30
N ARG A 411 18.59 0.43 -14.87
CA ARG A 411 19.42 -0.74 -15.15
C ARG A 411 20.45 -0.45 -16.24
N GLU A 412 20.07 0.26 -17.29
CA GLU A 412 20.99 0.67 -18.35
C GLU A 412 22.07 1.62 -17.83
N MET A 413 21.66 2.59 -17.03
CA MET A 413 22.59 3.52 -16.38
C MET A 413 23.51 2.83 -15.37
N GLY A 414 23.01 1.88 -14.58
CA GLY A 414 23.82 1.09 -13.65
C GLY A 414 24.90 0.27 -14.38
N ARG A 415 24.59 -0.27 -15.57
CA ARG A 415 25.58 -0.93 -16.44
C ARG A 415 26.64 0.06 -16.94
N ALA A 416 26.24 1.28 -17.32
CA ALA A 416 27.17 2.30 -17.80
C ALA A 416 28.10 2.82 -16.68
N LEU A 417 27.56 3.04 -15.48
CA LEU A 417 28.31 3.53 -14.32
C LEU A 417 29.10 2.44 -13.58
N ARG A 418 28.83 1.15 -13.87
CA ARG A 418 29.31 -0.02 -13.08
C ARG A 418 28.98 0.11 -11.59
N LYS A 419 27.85 0.73 -11.28
CA LYS A 419 27.35 0.95 -9.92
C LYS A 419 25.94 0.40 -9.78
N TYR A 420 25.55 0.06 -8.56
CA TYR A 420 24.18 -0.37 -8.30
C TYR A 420 23.28 0.87 -8.25
N VAL A 421 22.27 0.89 -9.12
CA VAL A 421 21.30 1.97 -9.27
C VAL A 421 19.92 1.34 -9.21
N TRP A 422 19.06 1.84 -8.33
CA TRP A 422 17.67 1.39 -8.26
C TRP A 422 16.71 2.56 -8.08
N VAL A 423 15.45 2.31 -8.43
CA VAL A 423 14.35 3.27 -8.25
C VAL A 423 13.65 2.89 -6.95
N HIS A 424 13.67 3.79 -5.97
CA HIS A 424 13.04 3.56 -4.66
C HIS A 424 11.59 4.04 -4.68
N LYS A 425 11.36 5.29 -5.11
CA LYS A 425 10.03 5.90 -5.08
C LYS A 425 9.69 6.60 -6.40
N VAL A 426 8.46 6.39 -6.86
CA VAL A 426 7.85 7.14 -7.97
C VAL A 426 6.55 7.71 -7.46
N GLU A 427 6.50 9.03 -7.25
CA GLU A 427 5.27 9.72 -6.87
C GLU A 427 4.66 10.40 -8.08
N VAL A 428 3.41 10.04 -8.37
CA VAL A 428 2.62 10.71 -9.40
C VAL A 428 1.60 11.62 -8.74
N GLU A 429 1.74 12.90 -8.99
CA GLU A 429 0.75 13.93 -8.69
C GLU A 429 -0.03 14.21 -9.97
N LEU A 430 -1.31 13.89 -9.96
CA LEU A 430 -2.20 14.37 -10.99
C LEU A 430 -2.38 15.87 -10.74
N SER A 431 -1.81 16.70 -11.60
CA SER A 431 -2.28 18.07 -11.70
C SER A 431 -3.69 17.98 -12.27
N GLU A 432 -4.69 18.29 -11.45
CA GLU A 432 -5.86 18.94 -12.02
C GLU A 432 -5.28 20.13 -12.77
N ALA A 433 -5.41 20.12 -14.11
CA ALA A 433 -4.97 21.20 -14.99
C ALA A 433 -5.18 22.49 -14.22
N PRO A 434 -4.11 23.33 -14.02
CA PRO A 434 -4.08 24.37 -13.01
C PRO A 434 -5.45 24.96 -13.00
N ALA A 435 -6.18 24.78 -11.90
CA ALA A 435 -7.57 25.17 -11.88
C ALA A 435 -7.56 26.59 -12.42
N VAL A 436 -8.00 26.73 -13.67
CA VAL A 436 -8.67 27.91 -14.11
C VAL A 436 -9.79 27.85 -13.11
N LYS A 437 -9.62 28.53 -11.96
CA LYS A 437 -10.69 28.80 -10.99
C LYS A 437 -11.86 28.97 -11.92
N PRO A 438 -12.85 28.05 -11.99
CA PRO A 438 -13.87 28.15 -13.01
C PRO A 438 -14.36 29.55 -12.82
N LYS A 439 -14.07 30.39 -13.82
CA LYS A 439 -13.97 31.83 -13.66
C LYS A 439 -15.40 32.21 -13.41
N GLN A 440 -15.85 32.18 -12.14
CA GLN A 440 -17.19 31.72 -11.72
C GLN A 440 -18.08 32.02 -12.89
N ARG A 441 -18.38 31.02 -13.77
CA ARG A 441 -18.97 31.32 -15.09
C ARG A 441 -20.17 32.19 -14.74
N LYS A 442 -20.02 33.50 -14.92
CA LYS A 442 -21.01 34.44 -14.41
C LYS A 442 -22.19 34.05 -15.24
N LEU A 443 -23.24 33.58 -14.58
CA LEU A 443 -24.47 33.19 -15.23
C LEU A 443 -24.76 34.25 -16.29
N GLU A 444 -24.66 33.87 -17.55
CA GLU A 444 -24.79 34.83 -18.63
C GLU A 444 -26.29 34.98 -18.86
N THR A 445 -26.84 36.10 -18.37
CA THR A 445 -28.25 36.44 -18.58
C THR A 445 -28.35 37.38 -19.78
N VAL A 446 -28.90 36.90 -20.88
CA VAL A 446 -29.13 37.70 -22.10
C VAL A 446 -30.63 38.01 -22.18
N ILE A 447 -31.00 39.29 -22.17
CA ILE A 447 -32.39 39.73 -22.34
C ILE A 447 -32.45 40.56 -23.61
N ASN A 448 -33.15 40.06 -24.62
CA ASN A 448 -33.45 40.81 -25.84
C ASN A 448 -34.92 41.21 -25.79
N ALA A 449 -35.18 42.45 -25.38
CA ALA A 449 -36.54 42.94 -25.19
C ALA A 449 -36.69 44.43 -25.51
N PRO A 450 -37.91 44.90 -25.84
CA PRO A 450 -38.24 46.32 -25.88
C PRO A 450 -37.91 47.04 -24.57
N LYS A 451 -37.46 48.30 -24.65
CA LYS A 451 -36.97 49.08 -23.48
C LYS A 451 -37.99 49.23 -22.35
N ASN A 452 -39.29 49.20 -22.67
CA ASN A 452 -40.39 49.29 -21.70
C ASN A 452 -40.60 48.02 -20.88
N VAL A 453 -40.11 46.86 -21.35
CA VAL A 453 -40.33 45.55 -20.71
C VAL A 453 -39.06 45.00 -20.05
N ASP A 454 -37.88 45.46 -20.48
CA ASP A 454 -36.57 45.04 -19.94
C ASP A 454 -36.49 45.01 -18.40
N PRO A 455 -36.95 46.04 -17.64
CA PRO A 455 -36.86 46.01 -16.17
C PRO A 455 -37.65 44.87 -15.53
N TYR A 456 -38.82 44.53 -16.10
CA TYR A 456 -39.68 43.46 -15.60
C TYR A 456 -39.11 42.08 -15.94
N LEU A 457 -38.50 41.93 -17.12
CA LEU A 457 -37.82 40.70 -17.52
C LEU A 457 -36.57 40.41 -16.69
N ARG A 458 -35.85 41.43 -16.22
CA ARG A 458 -34.72 41.23 -15.29
C ARG A 458 -35.17 40.60 -13.97
N LYS A 459 -36.33 41.00 -13.45
CA LYS A 459 -36.93 40.39 -12.26
C LYS A 459 -37.33 38.94 -12.56
N PHE A 460 -38.02 38.72 -13.68
CA PHE A 460 -38.37 37.38 -14.16
C PHE A 460 -37.15 36.45 -14.22
N VAL A 461 -36.05 36.86 -14.87
CA VAL A 461 -34.84 36.03 -15.02
C VAL A 461 -34.26 35.65 -13.66
N ARG A 462 -34.18 36.62 -12.72
CA ARG A 462 -33.62 36.39 -11.39
C ARG A 462 -34.42 35.33 -10.62
N ASP A 463 -35.73 35.47 -10.61
CA ASP A 463 -36.62 34.58 -9.87
C ASP A 463 -36.68 33.20 -10.54
N PHE A 464 -36.71 33.15 -11.87
CA PHE A 464 -36.66 31.93 -12.68
C PHE A 464 -35.37 31.13 -12.47
N VAL A 465 -34.21 31.79 -12.46
CA VAL A 465 -32.90 31.16 -12.18
C VAL A 465 -32.85 30.57 -10.78
N SER A 466 -33.44 31.27 -9.79
CA SER A 466 -33.48 30.79 -8.41
C SER A 466 -34.25 29.47 -8.29
N GLU A 467 -35.40 29.36 -8.96
CA GLU A 467 -36.22 28.14 -8.93
C GLU A 467 -35.60 26.99 -9.72
N ILE A 468 -35.03 27.26 -10.91
CA ILE A 468 -34.35 26.22 -11.70
C ILE A 468 -33.16 25.61 -10.95
N LYS A 469 -32.42 26.42 -10.18
CA LYS A 469 -31.37 25.91 -9.29
C LYS A 469 -31.90 24.97 -8.22
N LYS A 470 -33.08 25.24 -7.65
CA LYS A 470 -33.72 24.34 -6.68
C LYS A 470 -34.16 23.02 -7.31
N MET A 471 -34.41 23.00 -8.63
CA MET A 471 -34.74 21.80 -9.40
C MET A 471 -33.50 20.95 -9.75
N GLY A 472 -32.30 21.29 -9.27
CA GLY A 472 -31.08 20.53 -9.56
C GLY A 472 -30.51 20.80 -10.96
N ILE A 473 -30.70 22.01 -11.47
CA ILE A 473 -30.10 22.47 -12.73
C ILE A 473 -29.12 23.59 -12.40
N GLU A 474 -27.88 23.47 -12.86
CA GLU A 474 -26.87 24.51 -12.79
C GLU A 474 -26.79 25.25 -14.14
N PRO A 475 -27.55 26.34 -14.33
CA PRO A 475 -27.54 27.08 -15.59
C PRO A 475 -26.22 27.82 -15.78
N SER A 476 -25.61 27.65 -16.95
CA SER A 476 -24.44 28.40 -17.42
C SER A 476 -24.86 29.65 -18.21
N ARG A 477 -25.97 29.57 -18.97
CA ARG A 477 -26.55 30.69 -19.73
C ARG A 477 -28.08 30.62 -19.70
N VAL A 478 -28.72 31.77 -19.51
CA VAL A 478 -30.17 31.93 -19.64
C VAL A 478 -30.44 33.09 -20.59
N GLN A 479 -31.09 32.79 -21.72
CA GLN A 479 -31.48 33.78 -22.71
C GLN A 479 -32.99 33.92 -22.76
N ILE A 480 -33.47 35.17 -22.73
CA ILE A 480 -34.87 35.52 -22.89
C ILE A 480 -35.01 36.47 -24.07
N ASP A 481 -35.75 36.03 -25.09
CA ASP A 481 -36.12 36.85 -26.24
C ASP A 481 -37.59 37.22 -26.14
N ALA A 482 -37.89 38.50 -25.95
CA ALA A 482 -39.24 39.04 -25.90
C ALA A 482 -39.54 39.84 -27.17
N LYS A 483 -40.55 39.41 -27.93
CA LYS A 483 -41.01 40.10 -29.15
C LYS A 483 -42.39 40.70 -28.92
N GLU A 484 -42.51 42.00 -29.15
CA GLU A 484 -43.80 42.69 -29.16
C GLU A 484 -44.62 42.25 -30.37
N VAL A 485 -45.89 41.93 -30.13
CA VAL A 485 -46.87 41.57 -31.15
C VAL A 485 -48.12 42.40 -30.91
N LEU A 486 -48.61 43.00 -31.98
CA LEU A 486 -49.87 43.74 -31.98
C LEU A 486 -50.99 42.78 -32.36
N PHE A 487 -52.05 42.75 -31.55
CA PHE A 487 -53.26 42.01 -31.95
C PHE A 487 -53.92 42.73 -33.13
N ALA A 488 -54.34 41.95 -34.14
CA ALA A 488 -55.21 42.47 -35.18
C ALA A 488 -56.52 42.99 -34.54
N LEU A 489 -57.08 44.07 -35.09
CA LEU A 489 -58.35 44.70 -34.67
C LEU A 489 -58.29 45.53 -33.36
N GLY A 490 -57.13 46.08 -32.99
CA GLY A 490 -57.04 47.05 -31.88
C GLY A 490 -57.07 46.43 -30.48
N GLY A 491 -56.84 45.11 -30.36
CA GLY A 491 -56.88 44.35 -29.10
C GLY A 491 -55.68 44.52 -28.16
N GLY A 492 -54.91 45.60 -28.29
CA GLY A 492 -53.76 45.88 -27.42
C GLY A 492 -52.42 45.24 -27.85
N ARG A 493 -51.42 45.35 -26.97
CA ARG A 493 -50.06 44.83 -27.14
C ARG A 493 -49.88 43.52 -26.38
N ALA A 494 -49.10 42.60 -26.96
CA ALA A 494 -48.64 41.39 -26.30
C ALA A 494 -47.13 41.18 -26.49
N TYR A 495 -46.51 40.41 -25.59
CA TYR A 495 -45.13 39.95 -25.73
C TYR A 495 -45.08 38.43 -25.82
N HIS A 496 -44.45 37.93 -26.88
CA HIS A 496 -44.05 36.53 -26.97
C HIS A 496 -42.65 36.36 -26.39
N ILE A 497 -42.53 35.48 -25.41
CA ILE A 497 -41.26 35.18 -24.75
C ILE A 497 -40.76 33.80 -25.18
N THR A 498 -39.51 33.72 -25.61
CA THR A 498 -38.77 32.47 -25.78
C THR A 498 -37.69 32.39 -24.71
N VAL A 499 -37.65 31.27 -23.99
CA VAL A 499 -36.69 31.04 -22.90
C VAL A 499 -35.73 29.93 -23.30
N THR A 500 -34.43 30.21 -23.29
CA THR A 500 -33.38 29.21 -23.55
C THR A 500 -32.52 29.06 -22.31
N VAL A 501 -32.38 27.82 -21.82
CA VAL A 501 -31.56 27.48 -20.65
C VAL A 501 -30.48 26.50 -21.07
N GLU A 502 -29.23 26.88 -20.86
CA GLU A 502 -28.05 26.05 -21.09
C GLU A 502 -27.37 25.78 -19.75
N GLY A 503 -26.91 24.55 -19.50
CA GLY A 503 -26.32 24.20 -18.20
C GLY A 503 -26.03 22.72 -18.01
N ALA A 504 -25.81 22.34 -16.75
CA ALA A 504 -25.68 20.93 -16.34
C ALA A 504 -26.89 20.54 -15.48
N SER A 505 -27.32 19.27 -15.54
CA SER A 505 -28.35 18.75 -14.64
C SER A 505 -27.77 17.72 -13.67
N THR A 506 -28.11 17.86 -12.39
CA THR A 506 -27.78 16.92 -11.32
C THR A 506 -29.04 16.25 -10.76
N SER A 507 -30.21 16.55 -11.33
CA SER A 507 -31.51 16.18 -10.79
C SER A 507 -31.86 14.68 -10.93
N GLY A 508 -31.09 13.91 -11.72
CA GLY A 508 -31.37 12.50 -12.02
C GLY A 508 -32.69 12.25 -12.75
N LEU A 509 -33.41 13.31 -13.14
CA LEU A 509 -34.68 13.25 -13.85
C LEU A 509 -34.46 13.25 -15.37
N PRO A 510 -35.30 12.54 -16.14
CA PRO A 510 -35.21 12.57 -17.61
C PRO A 510 -35.47 13.97 -18.15
N LEU A 511 -34.75 14.35 -19.20
CA LEU A 511 -34.77 15.69 -19.82
C LEU A 511 -36.19 16.17 -20.20
N SER A 512 -37.08 15.26 -20.58
CA SER A 512 -38.48 15.58 -20.89
C SER A 512 -39.26 16.10 -19.68
N LYS A 513 -39.10 15.46 -18.51
CA LYS A 513 -39.75 15.92 -17.27
C LYS A 513 -39.19 17.25 -16.79
N LEU A 514 -37.88 17.46 -16.94
CA LEU A 514 -37.25 18.75 -16.63
C LEU A 514 -37.77 19.86 -17.54
N LYS A 515 -37.98 19.56 -18.82
CA LYS A 515 -38.62 20.50 -19.76
C LYS A 515 -40.01 20.90 -19.31
N ASP A 516 -40.85 19.94 -18.95
CA ASP A 516 -42.22 20.22 -18.49
C ASP A 516 -42.22 21.07 -17.22
N MET A 517 -41.35 20.76 -16.26
CA MET A 517 -41.23 21.53 -15.00
C MET A 517 -40.78 22.98 -15.25
N ILE A 518 -39.80 23.17 -16.12
CA ILE A 518 -39.29 24.50 -16.45
C ILE A 518 -40.32 25.30 -17.26
N GLU A 519 -41.07 24.64 -18.15
CA GLU A 519 -42.15 25.27 -18.90
C GLU A 519 -43.30 25.69 -17.99
N ILE A 520 -43.66 24.89 -16.98
CA ILE A 520 -44.63 25.27 -15.94
C ILE A 520 -44.15 26.50 -15.17
N GLU A 521 -42.89 26.53 -14.73
CA GLU A 521 -42.35 27.67 -13.98
C GLU A 521 -42.24 28.92 -14.86
N ALA A 522 -41.81 28.80 -16.12
CA ALA A 522 -41.77 29.91 -17.06
C ALA A 522 -43.17 30.51 -17.29
N ASN A 523 -44.18 29.67 -17.47
CA ASN A 523 -45.57 30.10 -17.64
C ASN A 523 -46.14 30.76 -16.38
N LYS A 524 -45.81 30.24 -15.20
CA LYS A 524 -46.20 30.85 -13.92
C LYS A 524 -45.63 32.26 -13.79
N ARG A 525 -44.34 32.45 -14.09
CA ARG A 525 -43.68 33.76 -14.05
C ARG A 525 -44.17 34.71 -15.14
N ALA A 526 -44.56 34.19 -16.30
CA ALA A 526 -45.17 35.00 -17.34
C ALA A 526 -46.52 35.59 -16.88
N ARG A 527 -47.32 34.87 -16.09
CA ARG A 527 -48.56 35.41 -15.50
C ARG A 527 -48.28 36.56 -14.52
N GLU A 528 -47.24 36.43 -13.69
CA GLU A 528 -46.80 37.51 -12.79
C GLU A 528 -46.37 38.77 -13.58
N LEU A 529 -45.79 38.58 -14.78
CA LEU A 529 -45.46 39.70 -15.69
C LEU A 529 -46.70 40.35 -16.29
N VAL A 530 -47.75 39.60 -16.62
CA VAL A 530 -49.03 40.15 -17.11
C VAL A 530 -49.63 41.08 -16.07
N GLU A 531 -49.65 40.67 -14.81
CA GLU A 531 -50.16 41.50 -13.70
C GLU A 531 -49.34 42.79 -13.53
N ALA A 532 -48.02 42.73 -13.74
CA ALA A 532 -47.14 43.87 -13.58
C ALA A 532 -47.16 44.85 -14.78
N LEU A 533 -47.34 44.35 -16.00
CA LEU A 533 -47.31 45.15 -17.23
C LEU A 533 -48.69 45.62 -17.69
N GLY A 534 -49.76 44.94 -17.30
CA GLY A 534 -51.11 45.16 -17.84
C GLY A 534 -51.28 44.77 -19.31
N GLU A 535 -50.26 44.15 -19.91
CA GLU A 535 -50.20 43.69 -21.30
C GLU A 535 -50.06 42.16 -21.32
N GLN A 536 -50.55 41.49 -22.38
CA GLN A 536 -50.50 40.02 -22.43
C GLN A 536 -49.07 39.51 -22.65
N VAL A 537 -48.65 38.49 -21.90
CA VAL A 537 -47.33 37.88 -22.00
C VAL A 537 -47.50 36.37 -22.16
N ILE A 538 -46.96 35.80 -23.24
CA ILE A 538 -47.13 34.38 -23.56
C ILE A 538 -45.74 33.76 -23.79
N VAL A 539 -45.44 32.68 -23.08
CA VAL A 539 -44.24 31.87 -23.34
C VAL A 539 -44.52 31.00 -24.56
N ARG A 540 -43.77 31.19 -25.64
CA ARG A 540 -43.95 30.42 -26.89
C ARG A 540 -43.13 29.14 -26.93
N GLU A 541 -41.93 29.17 -26.37
CA GLU A 541 -40.99 28.06 -26.49
C GLU A 541 -39.98 28.09 -25.33
N VAL A 542 -39.71 26.90 -24.78
CA VAL A 542 -38.64 26.66 -23.82
C VAL A 542 -37.63 25.68 -24.44
N LYS A 543 -36.37 26.13 -24.58
CA LYS A 543 -35.26 25.33 -25.10
C LYS A 543 -34.32 24.94 -23.96
N LEU A 544 -33.97 23.65 -23.89
CA LEU A 544 -33.04 23.10 -22.91
C LEU A 544 -31.85 22.44 -23.58
N ASN A 545 -30.66 22.92 -23.26
CA ASN A 545 -29.38 22.34 -23.65
C ASN A 545 -28.63 21.96 -22.37
N LEU A 546 -28.89 20.76 -21.83
CA LEU A 546 -28.27 20.27 -20.59
C LEU A 546 -27.25 19.17 -20.88
N GLU A 547 -26.05 19.29 -20.33
CA GLU A 547 -25.05 18.21 -20.32
C GLU A 547 -25.40 17.24 -19.17
N GLU A 548 -25.67 15.97 -19.50
CA GLU A 548 -25.87 14.90 -18.49
C GLU A 548 -24.52 14.50 -17.89
N SER A 549 -24.39 14.58 -16.57
CA SER A 549 -23.26 14.00 -15.85
C SER A 549 -23.38 12.47 -15.91
N ALA A 550 -22.40 11.83 -16.54
CA ALA A 550 -22.40 10.41 -16.86
C ALA A 550 -22.56 9.50 -15.62
N SER A 551 -23.70 8.82 -15.52
CA SER A 551 -23.83 7.54 -14.83
C SER A 551 -24.39 6.51 -15.81
N GLU A 552 -23.56 5.49 -16.08
CA GLU A 552 -23.85 4.19 -16.73
C GLU A 552 -24.95 4.12 -17.80
N ALA A 553 -24.52 4.07 -19.06
CA ALA A 553 -25.39 3.67 -20.18
C ALA A 553 -25.28 2.15 -20.46
N PRO A 554 -26.41 1.46 -20.73
CA PRO A 554 -26.43 0.07 -21.16
C PRO A 554 -26.03 -0.04 -22.64
N ALA A 555 -25.33 -1.13 -22.97
CA ALA A 555 -24.92 -1.44 -24.32
C ALA A 555 -26.11 -1.73 -25.25
N THR A 556 -26.10 -1.12 -26.44
CA THR A 556 -26.77 -1.65 -27.64
C THR A 556 -25.79 -1.66 -28.82
N PRO A 557 -25.98 -2.57 -29.79
CA PRO A 557 -24.87 -3.18 -30.54
C PRO A 557 -24.66 -2.61 -31.95
N ALA A 558 -23.46 -2.90 -32.45
CA ALA A 558 -23.02 -2.92 -33.85
C ALA A 558 -22.80 -1.58 -34.57
N GLN A 559 -21.51 -1.22 -34.74
CA GLN A 559 -20.93 -0.87 -36.04
C GLN A 559 -19.48 -1.37 -36.10
N VAL A 560 -19.29 -2.52 -36.74
CA VAL A 560 -17.97 -2.95 -37.24
C VAL A 560 -17.74 -2.20 -38.55
N SER A 561 -16.78 -1.28 -38.59
CA SER A 561 -16.41 -0.58 -39.83
C SER A 561 -14.89 -0.53 -39.94
N ASP A 562 -14.40 -1.20 -40.99
CA ASP A 562 -13.17 -1.06 -41.78
C ASP A 562 -11.80 -0.90 -41.08
N LYS A 563 -11.71 -0.12 -40.00
CA LYS A 563 -10.50 0.06 -39.20
C LYS A 563 -10.07 -1.22 -38.50
N ALA A 564 -11.00 -2.03 -38.01
CA ALA A 564 -10.67 -3.31 -37.38
C ALA A 564 -10.06 -4.30 -38.39
N ALA A 565 -10.54 -4.30 -39.63
CA ALA A 565 -10.00 -5.11 -40.71
C ALA A 565 -8.62 -4.61 -41.17
N GLU A 566 -8.40 -3.29 -41.21
CA GLU A 566 -7.08 -2.71 -41.47
C GLU A 566 -6.06 -3.01 -40.37
N ILE A 567 -6.48 -2.97 -39.10
CA ILE A 567 -5.60 -3.29 -37.96
C ILE A 567 -5.20 -4.78 -37.99
N LEU A 568 -6.13 -5.67 -38.32
CA LEU A 568 -5.83 -7.10 -38.49
C LEU A 568 -4.89 -7.36 -39.67
N LYS A 569 -5.05 -6.64 -40.79
CA LYS A 569 -4.13 -6.73 -41.94
C LYS A 569 -2.73 -6.20 -41.61
N LYS A 570 -2.62 -5.06 -40.90
CA LYS A 570 -1.34 -4.51 -40.46
C LYS A 570 -0.64 -5.42 -39.45
N LYS A 571 -1.40 -6.05 -38.54
CA LYS A 571 -0.87 -7.02 -37.59
C LYS A 571 -0.32 -8.28 -38.29
N ALA A 572 -1.04 -8.80 -39.28
CA ALA A 572 -0.58 -9.96 -40.06
C ALA A 572 0.68 -9.66 -40.89
N LEU A 573 0.85 -8.42 -41.37
CA LEU A 573 2.06 -7.98 -42.08
C LEU A 573 3.25 -7.87 -41.12
N LEU A 574 3.04 -7.31 -39.93
CA LEU A 574 4.06 -7.24 -38.88
C LEU A 574 4.47 -8.63 -38.40
N GLU A 575 3.53 -9.56 -38.23
CA GLU A 575 3.84 -10.95 -37.84
C GLU A 575 4.71 -11.66 -38.89
N LYS A 576 4.44 -11.44 -40.19
CA LYS A 576 5.29 -11.98 -41.27
C LYS A 576 6.67 -11.32 -41.35
N GLU A 577 6.76 -10.03 -41.06
CA GLU A 577 8.03 -9.29 -41.05
C GLU A 577 8.90 -9.70 -39.85
N VAL A 578 8.28 -9.91 -38.69
CA VAL A 578 8.95 -10.46 -37.50
C VAL A 578 9.38 -11.91 -37.75
N GLU A 579 8.56 -12.75 -38.37
CA GLU A 579 8.93 -14.12 -38.74
C GLU A 579 10.10 -14.17 -39.73
N LYS A 580 10.14 -13.22 -40.67
CA LYS A 580 11.25 -13.06 -41.62
C LYS A 580 12.53 -12.61 -40.90
N LEU A 581 12.45 -11.64 -39.99
CA LEU A 581 13.59 -11.17 -39.19
C LEU A 581 14.12 -12.25 -38.24
N LEU A 582 13.24 -13.10 -37.68
CA LEU A 582 13.63 -14.23 -36.83
C LEU A 582 14.32 -15.35 -37.63
N ARG A 583 13.89 -15.58 -38.87
CA ARG A 583 14.58 -16.50 -39.81
C ARG A 583 15.93 -15.95 -40.28
N GLU A 584 16.02 -14.66 -40.61
CA GLU A 584 17.27 -14.01 -41.00
C GLU A 584 18.29 -13.98 -39.83
N ALA A 585 17.82 -13.99 -38.59
CA ALA A 585 18.65 -14.11 -37.38
C ALA A 585 19.07 -15.56 -37.05
N GLY A 586 18.61 -16.58 -37.79
CA GLY A 586 19.01 -17.97 -37.62
C GLY A 586 18.51 -18.66 -36.33
N ILE A 587 17.42 -18.17 -35.72
CA ILE A 587 16.89 -18.68 -34.45
C ILE A 587 15.62 -19.51 -34.73
N GLU A 588 15.79 -20.76 -35.17
CA GLU A 588 14.67 -21.68 -35.45
C GLU A 588 14.04 -22.29 -34.16
N GLU A 589 14.61 -22.05 -32.98
CA GLU A 589 14.19 -22.72 -31.73
C GLU A 589 13.13 -21.96 -30.89
N LEU A 590 12.76 -20.72 -31.25
CA LEU A 590 11.82 -19.91 -30.45
C LEU A 590 10.36 -19.91 -30.93
N SER A 591 10.07 -20.43 -32.13
CA SER A 591 8.68 -20.56 -32.63
C SER A 591 7.86 -21.52 -31.77
N PHE A 592 8.46 -22.63 -31.33
CA PHE A 592 7.83 -23.61 -30.45
C PHE A 592 7.55 -23.03 -29.05
N LEU A 593 8.51 -22.28 -28.49
CA LEU A 593 8.39 -21.66 -27.16
C LEU A 593 7.40 -20.48 -27.13
N THR A 594 7.23 -19.76 -28.24
CA THR A 594 6.22 -18.69 -28.33
C THR A 594 4.82 -19.23 -28.51
N GLU A 595 4.65 -20.37 -29.20
CA GLU A 595 3.36 -21.02 -29.34
C GLU A 595 2.89 -21.67 -28.02
N ASP A 596 3.81 -22.28 -27.26
CA ASP A 596 3.49 -22.86 -25.95
C ASP A 596 3.19 -21.79 -24.90
N LYS A 597 3.96 -20.70 -24.85
CA LYS A 597 3.64 -19.56 -23.96
C LYS A 597 2.32 -18.87 -24.32
N LYS A 598 1.97 -18.83 -25.62
CA LYS A 598 0.67 -18.30 -26.07
C LYS A 598 -0.48 -19.23 -25.66
N LYS A 599 -0.30 -20.55 -25.79
CA LYS A 599 -1.26 -21.55 -25.30
C LYS A 599 -1.41 -21.53 -23.78
N GLU A 600 -0.35 -21.27 -23.02
CA GLU A 600 -0.40 -21.12 -21.56
C GLU A 600 -1.09 -19.82 -21.13
N ALA A 601 -0.85 -18.71 -21.83
CA ALA A 601 -1.53 -17.44 -21.61
C ALA A 601 -3.03 -17.52 -21.94
N GLU A 602 -3.40 -18.19 -23.03
CA GLU A 602 -4.81 -18.44 -23.39
C GLU A 602 -5.48 -19.38 -22.37
N LYS A 603 -4.79 -20.42 -21.91
CA LYS A 603 -5.28 -21.30 -20.84
C LYS A 603 -5.50 -20.59 -19.51
N THR A 604 -4.63 -19.65 -19.13
CA THR A 604 -4.77 -18.88 -17.87
C THR A 604 -5.90 -17.86 -17.95
N LEU A 605 -6.07 -17.19 -19.10
CA LEU A 605 -7.21 -16.27 -19.34
C LEU A 605 -8.55 -17.01 -19.47
N LEU A 606 -8.57 -18.22 -20.01
CA LEU A 606 -9.77 -19.05 -20.05
C LEU A 606 -10.13 -19.61 -18.66
N LYS A 607 -9.14 -20.02 -17.86
CA LYS A 607 -9.37 -20.47 -16.48
C LYS A 607 -10.02 -19.39 -15.61
N SER A 608 -9.56 -18.14 -15.72
CA SER A 608 -10.10 -17.03 -14.91
C SER A 608 -11.56 -16.69 -15.22
N ARG A 609 -12.07 -17.02 -16.42
CA ARG A 609 -13.48 -16.85 -16.79
C ARG A 609 -14.32 -18.10 -16.53
N VAL A 610 -13.74 -19.28 -16.70
CA VAL A 610 -14.46 -20.55 -16.59
C VAL A 610 -14.68 -20.97 -15.15
N GLU A 611 -13.74 -20.72 -14.23
CA GLU A 611 -13.94 -21.04 -12.81
C GLU A 611 -15.16 -20.32 -12.19
N PRO A 612 -15.32 -18.99 -12.35
CA PRO A 612 -16.53 -18.29 -11.91
C PRO A 612 -17.81 -18.82 -12.59
N ALA A 613 -17.74 -19.12 -13.89
CA ALA A 613 -18.88 -19.64 -14.63
C ALA A 613 -19.29 -21.04 -14.14
N MET A 614 -18.34 -21.92 -13.81
CA MET A 614 -18.64 -23.25 -13.27
C MET A 614 -19.19 -23.16 -11.85
N GLU A 615 -18.70 -22.24 -11.02
CA GLU A 615 -19.25 -22.04 -9.68
C GLU A 615 -20.69 -21.51 -9.74
N ALA A 616 -20.96 -20.53 -10.62
CA ALA A 616 -22.31 -20.04 -10.90
C ALA A 616 -23.23 -21.16 -11.42
N LEU A 617 -22.74 -22.00 -12.34
CA LEU A 617 -23.49 -23.16 -12.85
C LEU A 617 -23.84 -24.15 -11.74
N LYS A 618 -22.88 -24.47 -10.87
CA LYS A 618 -23.10 -25.38 -9.75
C LYS A 618 -24.15 -24.83 -8.78
N SER A 619 -24.05 -23.54 -8.44
CA SER A 619 -24.99 -22.86 -7.54
C SER A 619 -26.41 -22.83 -8.13
N LYS A 620 -26.52 -22.46 -9.41
CA LYS A 620 -27.80 -22.37 -10.12
C LYS A 620 -28.48 -23.73 -10.31
N VAL A 621 -27.72 -24.78 -10.68
CA VAL A 621 -28.26 -26.14 -10.75
C VAL A 621 -28.71 -26.61 -9.37
N GLN A 622 -27.95 -26.32 -8.31
CA GLN A 622 -28.31 -26.71 -6.95
C GLN A 622 -29.57 -26.00 -6.44
N SER A 623 -29.77 -24.71 -6.76
CA SER A 623 -30.97 -23.98 -6.37
C SER A 623 -32.20 -24.44 -7.16
N GLU A 624 -32.07 -24.65 -8.47
CA GLU A 624 -33.19 -25.08 -9.32
C GLU A 624 -33.61 -26.54 -9.03
N LEU A 625 -32.66 -27.45 -8.78
CA LEU A 625 -33.00 -28.83 -8.40
C LEU A 625 -33.69 -28.96 -7.03
N LYS A 626 -33.47 -28.00 -6.11
CA LYS A 626 -34.19 -27.94 -4.83
C LYS A 626 -35.65 -27.50 -4.99
N LEU A 627 -35.99 -26.86 -6.10
CA LEU A 627 -37.35 -26.39 -6.37
C LEU A 627 -38.22 -27.45 -7.06
N LEU A 628 -37.67 -28.64 -7.35
CA LEU A 628 -38.43 -29.74 -7.92
C LEU A 628 -39.55 -30.18 -6.96
N PRO A 629 -40.82 -30.25 -7.42
CA PRO A 629 -41.93 -30.59 -6.56
C PRO A 629 -41.87 -32.07 -6.15
N ARG A 630 -42.19 -32.35 -4.87
CA ARG A 630 -42.29 -33.71 -4.31
C ARG A 630 -40.98 -34.51 -4.36
N VAL A 631 -39.85 -33.80 -4.39
CA VAL A 631 -38.49 -34.38 -4.43
C VAL A 631 -37.60 -33.61 -3.46
N THR A 632 -36.84 -34.34 -2.65
CA THR A 632 -35.79 -33.78 -1.80
C THR A 632 -34.44 -33.93 -2.47
N PHE A 633 -33.80 -32.80 -2.77
CA PHE A 633 -32.42 -32.79 -3.25
C PHE A 633 -31.45 -33.25 -2.16
N LYS A 634 -30.60 -34.25 -2.46
CA LYS A 634 -29.58 -34.74 -1.52
C LYS A 634 -28.21 -34.13 -1.79
N TRP A 635 -27.69 -34.35 -2.99
CA TRP A 635 -26.37 -33.87 -3.37
C TRP A 635 -26.21 -33.75 -4.89
N LEU A 636 -25.25 -32.92 -5.30
CA LEU A 636 -24.84 -32.70 -6.69
C LEU A 636 -23.32 -32.79 -6.75
N LYS A 637 -22.82 -33.61 -7.65
CA LYS A 637 -21.41 -33.68 -8.04
C LYS A 637 -21.29 -33.18 -9.48
N MET A 638 -20.43 -32.20 -9.66
CA MET A 638 -20.16 -31.61 -10.97
C MET A 638 -18.66 -31.67 -11.21
N ASN A 639 -18.25 -32.27 -12.33
CA ASN A 639 -16.86 -32.30 -12.79
C ASN A 639 -16.79 -31.65 -14.16
N TRP A 640 -15.73 -30.90 -14.45
CA TRP A 640 -15.56 -30.27 -15.75
C TRP A 640 -14.13 -30.39 -16.25
N ASN A 641 -13.97 -30.45 -17.57
CA ASN A 641 -12.68 -30.47 -18.25
C ASN A 641 -12.70 -29.51 -19.44
N PHE A 642 -11.50 -29.05 -19.83
CA PHE A 642 -11.31 -28.12 -20.94
C PHE A 642 -10.85 -28.87 -22.18
N THR A 643 -11.60 -28.72 -23.28
CA THR A 643 -11.21 -29.25 -24.59
C THR A 643 -11.27 -28.10 -25.60
N GLY A 644 -10.13 -27.46 -25.85
CA GLY A 644 -10.05 -26.28 -26.74
C GLY A 644 -10.82 -25.09 -26.18
N SER A 645 -11.82 -24.60 -26.92
CA SER A 645 -12.71 -23.49 -26.53
C SER A 645 -14.00 -23.93 -25.81
N ASN A 646 -14.21 -25.24 -25.65
CA ASN A 646 -15.39 -25.81 -25.02
C ASN A 646 -15.09 -26.31 -23.61
N VAL A 647 -16.05 -26.14 -22.71
CA VAL A 647 -16.04 -26.68 -21.36
C VAL A 647 -16.97 -27.89 -21.31
N GLU A 648 -16.39 -29.09 -21.17
CA GLU A 648 -17.15 -30.33 -21.03
C GLU A 648 -17.53 -30.52 -19.56
N VAL A 649 -18.83 -30.62 -19.27
CA VAL A 649 -19.34 -30.77 -17.90
C VAL A 649 -20.04 -32.10 -17.71
N SER A 650 -19.73 -32.79 -16.61
CA SER A 650 -20.38 -34.02 -16.17
C SER A 650 -21.12 -33.79 -14.86
N PHE A 651 -22.39 -34.18 -14.82
CA PHE A 651 -23.28 -34.05 -13.68
C PHE A 651 -23.66 -35.41 -13.09
N GLU A 652 -23.59 -35.50 -11.77
CA GLU A 652 -24.20 -36.56 -10.98
C GLU A 652 -25.07 -35.94 -9.90
N ALA A 653 -26.36 -36.23 -9.90
CA ALA A 653 -27.30 -35.70 -8.91
C ALA A 653 -28.06 -36.85 -8.23
N SER A 654 -28.29 -36.72 -6.92
CA SER A 654 -29.16 -37.63 -6.18
C SER A 654 -30.37 -36.89 -5.62
N LEU A 655 -31.53 -37.43 -5.96
CA LEU A 655 -32.84 -36.92 -5.63
C LEU A 655 -33.60 -38.01 -4.86
N SER A 656 -34.29 -37.66 -3.79
CA SER A 656 -35.12 -38.60 -3.03
C SER A 656 -36.60 -38.24 -3.18
N LYS A 657 -37.42 -39.22 -3.52
CA LYS A 657 -38.86 -39.02 -3.72
C LYS A 657 -39.56 -38.85 -2.38
N GLU A 658 -40.43 -37.84 -2.28
CA GLU A 658 -41.28 -37.70 -1.10
C GLU A 658 -42.53 -38.60 -1.24
N GLU A 659 -42.69 -39.56 -0.33
CA GLU A 659 -43.91 -40.35 -0.23
C GLU A 659 -44.99 -39.52 0.47
N VAL A 660 -45.93 -38.98 -0.31
CA VAL A 660 -47.13 -38.34 0.26
C VAL A 660 -48.14 -39.43 0.63
N GLY A 661 -48.02 -39.95 1.84
CA GLY A 661 -48.99 -40.86 2.46
C GLY A 661 -50.27 -40.11 2.86
N GLY A 662 -51.22 -40.00 1.95
CA GLY A 662 -52.60 -39.53 2.22
C GLY A 662 -53.64 -40.58 1.81
N LEU A 663 -54.84 -40.51 2.38
CA LEU A 663 -55.95 -41.49 2.26
C LEU A 663 -56.42 -41.82 0.82
N PHE A 664 -55.88 -41.15 -0.21
CA PHE A 664 -56.12 -41.39 -1.64
C PHE A 664 -54.84 -41.86 -2.37
N GLY A 665 -53.97 -42.61 -1.67
CA GLY A 665 -52.60 -42.96 -2.05
C GLY A 665 -52.41 -43.91 -3.24
N ALA A 666 -53.27 -43.88 -4.26
CA ALA A 666 -53.15 -44.75 -5.43
C ALA A 666 -52.93 -44.01 -6.78
N PHE A 667 -53.01 -42.67 -6.86
CA PHE A 667 -53.11 -42.02 -8.18
C PHE A 667 -52.27 -40.74 -8.45
N SER A 668 -51.21 -40.41 -7.68
CA SER A 668 -50.31 -39.31 -8.14
C SER A 668 -48.83 -39.40 -7.73
N GLY A 669 -48.26 -40.60 -7.74
CA GLY A 669 -46.80 -40.73 -7.70
C GLY A 669 -46.20 -40.18 -8.99
N ILE A 670 -45.40 -39.11 -8.93
CA ILE A 670 -44.59 -38.71 -10.09
C ILE A 670 -43.65 -39.89 -10.41
N SER A 671 -43.61 -40.34 -11.67
CA SER A 671 -42.72 -41.43 -12.07
C SER A 671 -41.26 -41.00 -11.93
N ASP A 672 -40.39 -41.95 -11.58
CA ASP A 672 -38.97 -41.67 -11.40
C ASP A 672 -38.33 -41.17 -12.71
N ASP A 673 -38.85 -41.64 -13.86
CA ASP A 673 -38.41 -41.18 -15.17
C ASP A 673 -38.80 -39.72 -15.43
N LYS A 674 -39.98 -39.28 -14.98
CA LYS A 674 -40.40 -37.88 -15.10
C LYS A 674 -39.55 -36.95 -14.22
N ILE A 675 -39.17 -37.40 -13.03
CA ILE A 675 -38.24 -36.64 -12.15
C ILE A 675 -36.87 -36.51 -12.82
N LYS A 676 -36.38 -37.57 -13.48
CA LYS A 676 -35.10 -37.52 -14.22
C LYS A 676 -35.19 -36.57 -15.41
N GLU A 677 -36.27 -36.62 -16.19
CA GLU A 677 -36.49 -35.73 -17.34
C GLU A 677 -36.52 -34.25 -16.91
N ASP A 678 -37.34 -33.91 -15.90
CA ASP A 678 -37.45 -32.55 -15.38
C ASP A 678 -36.09 -32.03 -14.87
N ALA A 679 -35.33 -32.89 -14.18
CA ALA A 679 -34.02 -32.53 -13.66
C ALA A 679 -32.96 -32.38 -14.79
N ILE A 680 -33.02 -33.19 -15.85
CA ILE A 680 -32.15 -33.03 -17.03
C ILE A 680 -32.46 -31.70 -17.73
N GLU A 681 -33.74 -31.36 -17.89
CA GLU A 681 -34.15 -30.11 -18.54
C GLU A 681 -33.66 -28.88 -17.77
N ILE A 682 -33.81 -28.89 -16.44
CA ILE A 682 -33.28 -27.86 -15.54
C ILE A 682 -31.76 -27.70 -15.71
N ILE A 683 -31.01 -28.80 -15.68
CA ILE A 683 -29.55 -28.76 -15.84
C ILE A 683 -29.19 -28.16 -17.21
N GLN A 684 -29.84 -28.61 -18.29
CA GLN A 684 -29.58 -28.08 -19.64
C GLN A 684 -29.94 -26.59 -19.77
N LYS A 685 -31.02 -26.15 -19.13
CA LYS A 685 -31.41 -24.74 -19.09
C LYS A 685 -30.37 -23.90 -18.34
N ALA A 686 -29.96 -24.33 -17.15
CA ALA A 686 -28.93 -23.65 -16.36
C ALA A 686 -27.60 -23.54 -17.15
N MET A 687 -27.21 -24.60 -17.88
CA MET A 687 -26.04 -24.58 -18.74
C MET A 687 -26.14 -23.54 -19.87
N ARG A 688 -27.30 -23.42 -20.53
CA ARG A 688 -27.52 -22.42 -21.58
C ARG A 688 -27.47 -20.99 -21.05
N ASP A 689 -28.06 -20.76 -19.88
CA ASP A 689 -28.08 -19.43 -19.27
C ASP A 689 -26.68 -18.97 -18.87
N VAL A 690 -25.92 -19.84 -18.17
CA VAL A 690 -24.55 -19.53 -17.74
C VAL A 690 -23.62 -19.41 -18.97
N SER A 691 -23.83 -20.23 -19.99
CA SER A 691 -23.09 -20.13 -21.26
C SER A 691 -23.28 -18.75 -21.91
N ARG A 692 -24.50 -18.20 -21.90
CA ARG A 692 -24.80 -16.86 -22.42
C ARG A 692 -24.24 -15.74 -21.53
N GLU A 693 -24.36 -15.87 -20.22
CA GLU A 693 -23.94 -14.85 -19.25
C GLU A 693 -22.42 -14.64 -19.23
N TYR A 694 -21.65 -15.75 -19.26
CA TYR A 694 -20.19 -15.70 -19.18
C TYR A 694 -19.50 -15.81 -20.55
N GLY A 695 -20.25 -15.99 -21.64
CA GLY A 695 -19.72 -16.08 -23.01
C GLY A 695 -18.86 -17.32 -23.25
N ILE A 696 -19.18 -18.45 -22.61
CA ILE A 696 -18.42 -19.71 -22.65
C ILE A 696 -19.27 -20.80 -23.29
N SER A 697 -18.70 -21.62 -24.16
CA SER A 697 -19.38 -22.79 -24.73
C SER A 697 -19.34 -23.96 -23.76
N ILE A 698 -20.49 -24.30 -23.16
CA ILE A 698 -20.61 -25.39 -22.17
C ILE A 698 -21.32 -26.57 -22.83
N VAL A 699 -20.66 -27.74 -22.86
CA VAL A 699 -21.18 -28.96 -23.51
C VAL A 699 -21.36 -30.07 -22.48
N PRO A 700 -22.54 -30.72 -22.40
CA PRO A 700 -22.74 -31.83 -21.46
C PRO A 700 -22.03 -33.09 -21.96
N LYS A 701 -21.18 -33.67 -21.12
CA LYS A 701 -20.50 -34.94 -21.40
C LYS A 701 -21.27 -36.15 -20.86
N LYS A 702 -21.79 -36.04 -19.64
CA LYS A 702 -22.59 -37.08 -18.99
C LYS A 702 -23.50 -36.45 -17.94
N ILE A 703 -24.79 -36.78 -17.93
CA ILE A 703 -25.73 -36.39 -16.89
C ILE A 703 -26.32 -37.67 -16.30
N ASN A 704 -26.08 -37.92 -15.02
CA ASN A 704 -26.58 -39.10 -14.31
C ASN A 704 -27.44 -38.65 -13.12
N ILE A 705 -28.69 -39.09 -13.07
CA ILE A 705 -29.65 -38.70 -12.04
C ILE A 705 -30.14 -39.95 -11.31
N LEU A 706 -29.79 -40.03 -10.04
CA LEU A 706 -30.16 -41.11 -9.14
C LEU A 706 -31.40 -40.67 -8.35
N VAL A 707 -32.56 -41.22 -8.72
CA VAL A 707 -33.80 -41.08 -7.95
C VAL A 707 -33.86 -42.23 -6.95
N ARG A 708 -34.07 -41.92 -5.66
CA ARG A 708 -34.10 -42.87 -4.54
C ARG A 708 -35.38 -42.79 -3.75
#